data_AF-A0A154R364-F1
#
_entry.id   AF-A0A154R364-F1
#
_cell.length_a   1.000
_cell.length_b   1.000
_cell.length_c   1.000
_cell.angle_alpha   90.00
_cell.angle_beta   90.00
_cell.angle_gamma   90.00
#
_symmetry.space_group_name_H-M   'P 1'
#
loop_
_entity.id
_entity.type
_entity.pdbx_description
1 polymer ?
#
loop_
_entity_poly.entity_id
_entity_poly.type
_entity_poly.pdbx_seq_one_letter_code
_entity_poly.pdbx_strand_id
1 'polypeptide(L)'
;MWRVVQPAMADALARRPGARVSILDNSVGTGSLLRFADPDLHELGGADIHQPSIADLMAVAEAAGFQLTMEALDLPEQRAKGWGVGLINPPFSIHLESPLLQAGFTTTLGKFGADTAAVSHAYALERALAACAVVVALLPTTYAATLSGSDLDDGRLRAVLRLPVGSFREEGTDVDVSVAVFGDAAGDAAAILTLPSLDAALPPMALACPNTSEVRPTLRPATVHSSAPAITTPVTGDPRVWISHSGRKLHLRFACGFTHARVMNAILRKKLPPRLPEEGRYPRGVRFTGQGQLDLENYLTQEQPIAAWGNFLDVIRSAGATVLPDPGIVGYLRWRSRHDARARTPLGRMARVEGMPTQGPVCATARKAIQCNPLRWGSGVFAKGEAVEFTADGGVFTATHATTGEVLSLDEPAFLAAFETQSMGTGPGWAQIHPSREVVFPEMAKAGRARLAQTGGDRVASWSYQLGDVIELRMARGGVVGFEMALGKTRTAIALCLAGGRRNLICVEAHLVGELLTELAEVGVAQEDYQVILSPDDCTILRRINIIAYSRLRMPINRAHPRRTYASLLRRRIATMVCDEAHLLRNPDSAQTRAVHAVSPRRRYGMTGTPCANLPRDLLPLIQWAGGDATAIQPYGRFHAFLEPVLLASMLPARRGVDVFRERHVVTEWVTNEFAEDLRSGAKREVPKVEGLAQLRAWVAPFIKRRVAQEPEVARYVRTPPHSVVHHVVPWDTEHLAYWLTVADEFTQWYRDARADAVHNGKQLNLVALLARIGALIMAGNFPQHGVEGFGLYATLTSKQRYAIERAVTHVRDGHKTIVYVENPGLADLLAKHINAAGVPAMPFHGKISITERNRALGDDFRRGDVACMVATLGVVQTGLNIPEASRGIFAARSWTTKTEQQARYRMLRPQQTRHALFETLELPGSLDTYQAMMLDFKADATGAAVDFLAPQKGDEEFTHLDTIIERFVQGLSAMRGQTSHEFRQRLKHAA
;
A
#
# COMPACT_ATOMS: atom_id res chain seq x y z
N MET A 1 -54.78 -9.56 -26.98
CA MET A 1 -53.45 -9.63 -26.32
C MET A 1 -52.79 -11.00 -26.53
N TRP A 2 -53.36 -12.12 -26.09
CA TRP A 2 -52.78 -13.46 -26.33
C TRP A 2 -52.46 -13.78 -27.80
N ARG A 3 -53.38 -13.47 -28.73
CA ARG A 3 -53.17 -13.62 -30.17
C ARG A 3 -51.92 -12.88 -30.70
N VAL A 4 -51.48 -11.81 -30.04
CA VAL A 4 -50.28 -11.04 -30.43
C VAL A 4 -49.01 -11.81 -30.10
N VAL A 5 -48.95 -12.44 -28.93
CA VAL A 5 -47.72 -13.07 -28.40
C VAL A 5 -47.63 -14.55 -28.72
N GLN A 6 -48.74 -15.20 -29.09
CA GLN A 6 -48.81 -16.63 -29.36
C GLN A 6 -47.74 -17.14 -30.36
N PRO A 7 -47.45 -16.46 -31.49
CA PRO A 7 -46.38 -16.90 -32.39
C PRO A 7 -45.01 -16.92 -31.71
N ALA A 8 -44.66 -15.85 -30.98
CA ALA A 8 -43.37 -15.74 -30.29
C ALA A 8 -43.21 -16.76 -29.16
N MET A 9 -44.30 -17.08 -28.45
CA MET A 9 -44.28 -18.11 -27.40
C MET A 9 -44.12 -19.51 -28.00
N ALA A 10 -44.80 -19.82 -29.11
CA ALA A 10 -44.64 -21.08 -29.81
C ALA A 10 -43.19 -21.30 -30.27
N ASP A 11 -42.57 -20.27 -30.85
CA ASP A 11 -41.16 -20.30 -31.26
C ASP A 11 -40.21 -20.50 -30.06
N ALA A 12 -40.49 -19.82 -28.93
CA ALA A 12 -39.70 -19.97 -27.71
C ALA A 12 -39.75 -21.38 -27.10
N LEU A 13 -40.93 -22.02 -27.14
CA LEU A 13 -41.15 -23.39 -26.66
C LEU A 13 -40.52 -24.42 -27.59
N ALA A 14 -40.54 -24.19 -28.91
CA ALA A 14 -39.90 -25.07 -29.89
C ALA A 14 -38.36 -25.14 -29.70
N ARG A 15 -37.72 -24.06 -29.23
CA ARG A 15 -36.26 -24.00 -29.01
C ARG A 15 -35.77 -24.94 -27.90
N ARG A 16 -36.59 -25.28 -26.90
CA ARG A 16 -36.22 -26.20 -25.81
C ARG A 16 -37.42 -26.99 -25.29
N PRO A 17 -37.57 -28.28 -25.68
CA PRO A 17 -38.63 -29.13 -25.16
C PRO A 17 -38.59 -29.22 -23.62
N GLY A 18 -39.75 -29.03 -22.97
CA GLY A 18 -39.90 -29.04 -21.52
C GLY A 18 -39.61 -27.71 -20.81
N ALA A 19 -39.13 -26.68 -21.52
CA ALA A 19 -39.13 -25.32 -21.00
C ALA A 19 -40.53 -24.69 -21.11
N ARG A 20 -40.81 -23.69 -20.27
CA ARG A 20 -42.05 -22.92 -20.28
C ARG A 20 -41.78 -21.47 -20.72
N VAL A 21 -42.82 -20.71 -21.04
CA VAL A 21 -42.72 -19.26 -21.18
C VAL A 21 -43.30 -18.59 -19.93
N SER A 22 -42.55 -17.68 -19.31
CA SER A 22 -42.99 -16.96 -18.12
C SER A 22 -43.84 -15.74 -18.50
N ILE A 23 -45.02 -15.62 -17.90
CA ILE A 23 -46.00 -14.56 -18.15
C ILE A 23 -46.21 -13.74 -16.87
N LEU A 24 -46.03 -12.43 -16.96
CA LEU A 24 -46.21 -11.49 -15.87
C LEU A 24 -47.42 -10.58 -16.10
N ASP A 25 -48.27 -10.45 -15.09
CA ASP A 25 -49.22 -9.33 -14.95
C ASP A 25 -48.91 -8.56 -13.66
N ASN A 26 -48.32 -7.36 -13.79
CA ASN A 26 -47.88 -6.57 -12.62
C ASN A 26 -49.02 -5.84 -11.89
N SER A 27 -50.26 -6.03 -12.33
CA SER A 27 -51.49 -5.54 -11.69
C SER A 27 -52.64 -6.53 -11.96
N VAL A 28 -52.49 -7.74 -11.42
CA VAL A 28 -53.24 -8.92 -11.91
C VAL A 28 -54.74 -8.89 -11.60
N GLY A 29 -55.18 -8.16 -10.56
CA GLY A 29 -56.59 -8.10 -10.17
C GLY A 29 -57.20 -9.49 -9.99
N THR A 30 -58.23 -9.81 -10.78
CA THR A 30 -58.91 -11.11 -10.76
C THR A 30 -58.21 -12.20 -11.59
N GLY A 31 -57.10 -11.90 -12.25
CA GLY A 31 -56.38 -12.85 -13.11
C GLY A 31 -57.00 -13.09 -14.49
N SER A 32 -57.98 -12.27 -14.90
CA SER A 32 -58.72 -12.46 -16.16
C SER A 32 -57.82 -12.47 -17.40
N LEU A 33 -56.69 -11.74 -17.38
CA LEU A 33 -55.72 -11.76 -18.48
C LEU A 33 -54.98 -13.10 -18.61
N LEU A 34 -54.93 -13.91 -17.55
CA LEU A 34 -54.19 -15.17 -17.52
C LEU A 34 -55.05 -16.39 -17.90
N ARG A 35 -56.36 -16.20 -18.14
CA ARG A 35 -57.34 -17.29 -18.38
C ARG A 35 -57.05 -18.20 -19.59
N PHE A 36 -56.19 -17.77 -20.50
CA PHE A 36 -55.81 -18.54 -21.70
C PHE A 36 -54.46 -19.25 -21.55
N ALA A 37 -53.85 -19.18 -20.36
CA ALA A 37 -52.61 -19.87 -20.09
C ALA A 37 -52.84 -21.38 -20.00
N ASP A 38 -51.85 -22.11 -20.47
CA ASP A 38 -51.71 -23.56 -20.34
C ASP A 38 -50.64 -23.89 -19.27
N PRO A 39 -50.93 -24.72 -18.25
CA PRO A 39 -50.00 -25.06 -17.17
C PRO A 39 -48.78 -25.85 -17.62
N ASP A 40 -48.84 -26.56 -18.74
CA ASP A 40 -47.69 -27.29 -19.29
C ASP A 40 -46.74 -26.37 -20.06
N LEU A 41 -47.26 -25.28 -20.62
CA LEU A 41 -46.52 -24.37 -21.48
C LEU A 41 -46.09 -23.08 -20.77
N HIS A 42 -46.76 -22.68 -19.68
CA HIS A 42 -46.56 -21.37 -19.07
C HIS A 42 -46.26 -21.42 -17.57
N GLU A 43 -45.43 -20.48 -17.14
CA GLU A 43 -45.22 -20.11 -15.74
C GLU A 43 -45.86 -18.74 -15.51
N LEU A 44 -46.64 -18.58 -14.44
CA LEU A 44 -47.40 -17.35 -14.20
C LEU A 44 -46.79 -16.55 -13.06
N GLY A 45 -46.81 -15.24 -13.20
CA GLY A 45 -46.57 -14.33 -12.09
C GLY A 45 -47.46 -13.12 -12.14
N GLY A 46 -47.62 -12.53 -10.96
CA GLY A 46 -48.35 -11.29 -10.85
C GLY A 46 -48.37 -10.73 -9.44
N ALA A 47 -48.85 -9.50 -9.33
CA ALA A 47 -49.02 -8.85 -8.06
C ALA A 47 -50.25 -7.95 -8.05
N ASP A 48 -50.85 -7.84 -6.88
CA ASP A 48 -51.97 -6.95 -6.61
C ASP A 48 -51.95 -6.55 -5.13
N ILE A 49 -52.53 -5.39 -4.81
CA ILE A 49 -52.68 -4.89 -3.44
C ILE A 49 -53.71 -5.71 -2.64
N HIS A 50 -54.68 -6.34 -3.31
CA HIS A 50 -55.77 -7.04 -2.66
C HIS A 50 -55.40 -8.50 -2.35
N GLN A 51 -54.83 -8.72 -1.16
CA GLN A 51 -54.35 -10.03 -0.70
C GLN A 51 -55.36 -11.19 -0.85
N PRO A 52 -56.67 -11.05 -0.54
CA PRO A 52 -57.62 -12.14 -0.74
C PRO A 52 -57.73 -12.58 -2.21
N SER A 53 -57.73 -11.64 -3.15
CA SER A 53 -57.83 -11.95 -4.59
C SER A 53 -56.59 -12.68 -5.10
N ILE A 54 -55.40 -12.30 -4.62
CA ILE A 54 -54.16 -13.02 -4.92
C ILE A 54 -54.20 -14.43 -4.36
N ALA A 55 -54.64 -14.59 -3.11
CA ALA A 55 -54.74 -15.91 -2.49
C ALA A 55 -55.71 -16.84 -3.23
N ASP A 56 -56.88 -16.34 -3.63
CA ASP A 56 -57.87 -17.10 -4.39
C ASP A 56 -57.34 -17.48 -5.78
N LEU A 57 -56.71 -16.53 -6.49
CA LEU A 57 -56.11 -16.79 -7.80
C LEU A 57 -54.99 -17.82 -7.70
N MET A 58 -54.12 -17.72 -6.69
CA MET A 58 -53.06 -18.70 -6.43
C MET A 58 -53.64 -20.08 -6.18
N ALA A 59 -54.65 -20.20 -5.32
CA ALA A 59 -55.29 -21.48 -5.02
C ALA A 59 -55.88 -22.15 -6.28
N VAL A 60 -56.55 -21.38 -7.13
CA VAL A 60 -57.11 -21.89 -8.40
C VAL A 60 -56.02 -22.29 -9.39
N ALA A 61 -54.97 -21.47 -9.53
CA ALA A 61 -53.89 -21.75 -10.49
C ALA A 61 -52.97 -22.89 -10.03
N GLU A 62 -52.72 -23.03 -8.72
CA GLU A 62 -52.03 -24.20 -8.16
C GLU A 62 -52.84 -25.48 -8.37
N ALA A 63 -54.16 -25.43 -8.13
CA ALA A 63 -55.05 -26.57 -8.38
C ALA A 63 -55.08 -26.96 -9.87
N ALA A 64 -54.90 -26.00 -10.78
CA ALA A 64 -54.77 -26.24 -12.22
C ALA A 64 -53.36 -26.68 -12.66
N GLY A 65 -52.36 -26.73 -11.77
CA GLY A 65 -51.01 -27.24 -12.06
C GLY A 65 -49.98 -26.21 -12.52
N PHE A 66 -50.25 -24.91 -12.36
CA PHE A 66 -49.30 -23.86 -12.75
C PHE A 66 -48.11 -23.74 -11.79
N GLN A 67 -46.96 -23.33 -12.33
CA GLN A 67 -45.86 -22.77 -11.54
C GLN A 67 -46.11 -21.28 -11.35
N LEU A 68 -46.11 -20.82 -10.09
CA LEU A 68 -46.52 -19.47 -9.73
C LEU A 68 -45.41 -18.69 -9.03
N THR A 69 -45.27 -17.42 -9.41
CA THR A 69 -44.60 -16.38 -8.63
C THR A 69 -45.55 -15.20 -8.45
N MET A 70 -46.44 -15.28 -7.46
CA MET A 70 -47.43 -14.24 -7.15
C MET A 70 -47.23 -13.67 -5.76
N GLU A 71 -47.43 -12.36 -5.60
CA GLU A 71 -47.20 -11.64 -4.35
C GLU A 71 -48.27 -10.56 -4.12
N ALA A 72 -48.73 -10.40 -2.87
CA ALA A 72 -49.63 -9.31 -2.50
C ALA A 72 -48.83 -8.00 -2.28
N LEU A 73 -48.56 -7.27 -3.36
CA LEU A 73 -47.67 -6.09 -3.38
C LEU A 73 -48.29 -4.92 -4.14
N ASP A 74 -48.13 -3.73 -3.58
CA ASP A 74 -48.38 -2.49 -4.31
C ASP A 74 -47.31 -2.26 -5.37
N LEU A 75 -47.68 -1.59 -6.47
CA LEU A 75 -46.82 -1.37 -7.63
C LEU A 75 -45.45 -0.74 -7.30
N PRO A 76 -45.29 0.20 -6.34
CA PRO A 76 -43.99 0.70 -5.92
C PRO A 76 -43.09 -0.34 -5.23
N GLU A 77 -43.69 -1.36 -4.61
CA GLU A 77 -43.00 -2.38 -3.83
C GLU A 77 -42.45 -3.50 -4.72
N GLN A 78 -42.97 -3.65 -5.92
CA GLN A 78 -42.63 -4.75 -6.82
C GLN A 78 -41.19 -4.62 -7.36
N ARG A 79 -40.44 -5.73 -7.32
CA ARG A 79 -39.14 -5.90 -7.99
C ARG A 79 -39.20 -7.12 -8.90
N ALA A 80 -39.63 -6.88 -10.14
CA ALA A 80 -39.71 -7.90 -11.19
C ALA A 80 -38.48 -7.87 -12.11
N LYS A 81 -37.96 -9.04 -12.49
CA LYS A 81 -36.89 -9.17 -13.49
C LYS A 81 -36.94 -10.54 -14.16
N GLY A 82 -36.65 -10.57 -15.48
CA GLY A 82 -36.34 -11.81 -16.21
C GLY A 82 -37.58 -12.56 -16.67
N TRP A 83 -38.64 -11.84 -17.05
CA TRP A 83 -39.89 -12.41 -17.53
C TRP A 83 -39.93 -12.47 -19.06
N GLY A 84 -40.57 -13.50 -19.61
CA GLY A 84 -40.70 -13.66 -21.06
C GLY A 84 -41.69 -12.67 -21.66
N VAL A 85 -42.93 -12.70 -21.17
CA VAL A 85 -44.05 -11.92 -21.68
C VAL A 85 -44.71 -11.15 -20.53
N GLY A 86 -44.97 -9.86 -20.71
CA GLY A 86 -45.82 -9.04 -19.84
C GLY A 86 -47.17 -8.79 -20.50
N LEU A 87 -48.26 -9.27 -19.88
CA LEU A 87 -49.62 -8.94 -20.28
C LEU A 87 -50.20 -7.99 -19.22
N ILE A 88 -50.28 -6.70 -19.54
CA ILE A 88 -50.49 -5.67 -18.53
C ILE A 88 -51.81 -4.95 -18.78
N ASN A 89 -52.68 -4.91 -17.76
CA ASN A 89 -53.86 -4.06 -17.71
C ASN A 89 -53.78 -3.19 -16.44
N PRO A 90 -53.04 -2.08 -16.49
CA PRO A 90 -52.76 -1.31 -15.29
C PRO A 90 -53.95 -0.41 -14.92
N PRO A 91 -54.11 -0.05 -13.63
CA PRO A 91 -55.16 0.88 -13.23
C PRO A 91 -54.93 2.25 -13.88
N PHE A 92 -55.97 2.81 -14.49
CA PHE A 92 -55.86 4.07 -15.22
C PHE A 92 -55.89 5.28 -14.27
N SER A 93 -55.01 6.24 -14.54
CA SER A 93 -54.94 7.57 -13.91
C SER A 93 -54.91 7.65 -12.36
N ILE A 94 -54.40 6.64 -11.65
CA ILE A 94 -54.17 6.72 -10.19
C ILE A 94 -52.84 7.42 -9.92
N HIS A 95 -52.80 8.37 -9.00
CA HIS A 95 -51.57 9.02 -8.57
C HIS A 95 -50.87 8.21 -7.47
N LEU A 96 -49.64 7.79 -7.72
CA LEU A 96 -48.81 7.02 -6.78
C LEU A 96 -47.82 7.94 -6.07
N GLU A 97 -47.65 7.75 -4.76
CA GLU A 97 -46.60 8.42 -3.98
C GLU A 97 -45.96 7.47 -2.97
N SER A 98 -44.69 7.11 -3.20
CA SER A 98 -43.97 6.17 -2.34
C SER A 98 -42.45 6.38 -2.44
N PRO A 99 -41.69 6.23 -1.34
CA PRO A 99 -40.22 6.26 -1.39
C PRO A 99 -39.64 4.98 -2.01
N LEU A 100 -40.49 3.97 -2.29
CA LEU A 100 -40.11 2.71 -2.93
C LEU A 100 -40.21 2.76 -4.46
N LEU A 101 -40.78 3.83 -5.04
CA LEU A 101 -40.75 4.05 -6.48
C LEU A 101 -39.29 4.05 -6.96
N GLN A 102 -39.00 3.23 -7.97
CA GLN A 102 -37.70 3.28 -8.64
C GLN A 102 -37.69 4.44 -9.66
N ALA A 103 -36.67 5.28 -9.58
CA ALA A 103 -36.44 6.39 -10.50
C ALA A 103 -36.49 5.94 -11.97
N GLY A 104 -37.15 6.74 -12.78
CA GLY A 104 -37.48 6.41 -14.16
C GLY A 104 -38.07 7.61 -14.90
N PHE A 105 -38.44 7.41 -16.16
CA PHE A 105 -38.98 8.49 -17.01
C PHE A 105 -40.38 8.93 -16.54
N THR A 106 -41.13 8.04 -15.90
CA THR A 106 -42.49 8.33 -15.45
C THR A 106 -42.55 8.87 -14.01
N THR A 107 -41.42 8.90 -13.30
CA THR A 107 -41.37 9.38 -11.91
C THR A 107 -41.06 10.87 -11.83
N THR A 108 -41.71 11.56 -10.91
CA THR A 108 -41.61 13.00 -10.69
C THR A 108 -41.34 13.33 -9.21
N LEU A 109 -41.29 14.62 -8.89
CA LEU A 109 -41.12 15.11 -7.52
C LEU A 109 -42.40 14.85 -6.71
N GLY A 110 -42.30 14.03 -5.66
CA GLY A 110 -43.40 13.71 -4.75
C GLY A 110 -43.11 14.08 -3.30
N LYS A 111 -44.04 13.73 -2.39
CA LYS A 111 -43.91 14.00 -0.94
C LYS A 111 -42.63 13.48 -0.28
N PHE A 112 -41.96 12.49 -0.87
CA PHE A 112 -40.73 11.88 -0.33
C PHE A 112 -39.44 12.33 -1.04
N GLY A 113 -39.54 13.29 -1.99
CA GLY A 113 -38.41 13.81 -2.75
C GLY A 113 -38.50 13.51 -4.26
N ALA A 114 -37.39 13.70 -4.96
CA ALA A 114 -37.31 13.38 -6.38
C ALA A 114 -37.54 11.88 -6.61
N ASP A 115 -38.20 11.54 -7.71
CA ASP A 115 -38.51 10.16 -8.11
C ASP A 115 -39.47 9.43 -7.15
N THR A 116 -40.36 10.16 -6.47
CA THR A 116 -41.28 9.59 -5.46
C THR A 116 -42.77 9.86 -5.72
N ALA A 117 -43.12 10.36 -6.90
CA ALA A 117 -44.50 10.40 -7.42
C ALA A 117 -44.56 9.85 -8.86
N ALA A 118 -45.67 9.26 -9.28
CA ALA A 118 -45.90 8.81 -10.66
C ALA A 118 -47.39 8.59 -10.96
N VAL A 119 -47.77 8.54 -12.25
CA VAL A 119 -49.11 8.08 -12.67
C VAL A 119 -49.08 6.56 -12.90
N SER A 120 -50.05 5.83 -12.34
CA SER A 120 -50.05 4.37 -12.22
C SER A 120 -49.86 3.61 -13.52
N HIS A 121 -50.61 3.93 -14.58
CA HIS A 121 -50.52 3.23 -15.87
C HIS A 121 -49.21 3.47 -16.61
N ALA A 122 -48.67 4.69 -16.50
CA ALA A 122 -47.35 5.01 -17.05
C ALA A 122 -46.25 4.25 -16.28
N TYR A 123 -46.32 4.27 -14.95
CA TYR A 123 -45.37 3.57 -14.10
C TYR A 123 -45.43 2.05 -14.28
N ALA A 124 -46.63 1.45 -14.34
CA ALA A 124 -46.82 0.02 -14.56
C ALA A 124 -46.25 -0.43 -15.90
N LEU A 125 -46.47 0.34 -16.96
CA LEU A 125 -45.88 0.07 -18.28
C LEU A 125 -44.35 0.13 -18.22
N GLU A 126 -43.78 1.19 -17.63
CA GLU A 126 -42.33 1.32 -17.49
C GLU A 126 -41.71 0.15 -16.71
N ARG A 127 -42.37 -0.31 -15.63
CA ARG A 127 -41.94 -1.48 -14.86
C ARG A 127 -42.05 -2.79 -15.63
N ALA A 128 -43.10 -2.97 -16.41
CA ALA A 128 -43.24 -4.15 -17.27
C ALA A 128 -42.17 -4.18 -18.37
N LEU A 129 -41.88 -3.04 -19.01
CA LEU A 129 -40.83 -2.93 -20.04
C LEU A 129 -39.44 -3.27 -19.49
N ALA A 130 -39.16 -2.88 -18.24
CA ALA A 130 -37.90 -3.22 -17.58
C ALA A 130 -37.80 -4.70 -17.15
N ALA A 131 -38.94 -5.37 -16.94
CA ALA A 131 -39.01 -6.73 -16.42
C ALA A 131 -39.15 -7.81 -17.50
N CYS A 132 -39.81 -7.50 -18.62
CA CYS A 132 -40.24 -8.44 -19.64
C CYS A 132 -39.57 -8.20 -21.01
N ALA A 133 -39.30 -9.28 -21.75
CA ALA A 133 -38.77 -9.20 -23.12
C ALA A 133 -39.82 -8.73 -24.14
N VAL A 134 -41.07 -9.18 -23.98
CA VAL A 134 -42.22 -8.72 -24.77
C VAL A 134 -43.26 -8.15 -23.81
N VAL A 135 -43.83 -6.99 -24.13
CA VAL A 135 -44.93 -6.39 -23.33
C VAL A 135 -46.10 -6.08 -24.23
N VAL A 136 -47.28 -6.53 -23.83
CA VAL A 136 -48.56 -6.15 -24.43
C VAL A 136 -49.36 -5.46 -23.35
N ALA A 137 -49.64 -4.17 -23.53
CA ALA A 137 -50.32 -3.35 -22.53
C ALA A 137 -51.65 -2.81 -23.06
N LEU A 138 -52.71 -2.95 -22.27
CA LEU A 138 -53.99 -2.28 -22.51
C LEU A 138 -53.92 -0.90 -21.87
N LEU A 139 -54.07 0.16 -22.68
CA LEU A 139 -53.86 1.54 -22.25
C LEU A 139 -54.97 2.45 -22.76
N PRO A 140 -55.27 3.58 -22.09
CA PRO A 140 -56.15 4.60 -22.65
C PRO A 140 -55.62 5.06 -24.01
N THR A 141 -56.49 5.17 -25.01
CA THR A 141 -56.10 5.52 -26.39
C THR A 141 -55.36 6.86 -26.45
N THR A 142 -55.73 7.82 -25.60
CA THR A 142 -55.05 9.11 -25.47
C THR A 142 -53.60 8.97 -25.00
N TYR A 143 -53.34 8.12 -24.01
CA TYR A 143 -51.98 7.84 -23.54
C TYR A 143 -51.20 7.01 -24.56
N ALA A 144 -51.81 5.95 -25.11
CA ALA A 144 -51.19 5.09 -26.11
C ALA A 144 -50.72 5.86 -27.37
N ALA A 145 -51.47 6.88 -27.79
CA ALA A 145 -51.11 7.75 -28.91
C ALA A 145 -49.84 8.59 -28.64
N THR A 146 -49.46 8.79 -27.38
CA THR A 146 -48.25 9.54 -26.99
C THR A 146 -46.99 8.68 -26.87
N LEU A 147 -47.12 7.35 -26.99
CA LEU A 147 -45.99 6.44 -26.79
C LEU A 147 -44.94 6.53 -27.91
N SER A 148 -45.37 6.73 -29.16
CA SER A 148 -44.46 6.81 -30.31
C SER A 148 -43.52 8.01 -30.15
N GLY A 149 -42.20 7.75 -30.14
CA GLY A 149 -41.19 8.80 -29.94
C GLY A 149 -41.06 9.33 -28.51
N SER A 150 -41.68 8.68 -27.52
CA SER A 150 -41.46 8.95 -26.11
C SER A 150 -40.19 8.25 -25.58
N ASP A 151 -39.69 8.62 -24.41
CA ASP A 151 -38.57 7.91 -23.76
C ASP A 151 -38.90 6.45 -23.38
N LEU A 152 -40.18 6.06 -23.39
CA LEU A 152 -40.61 4.66 -23.23
C LEU A 152 -40.51 3.86 -24.54
N ASP A 153 -40.40 4.56 -25.68
CA ASP A 153 -40.16 4.01 -27.00
C ASP A 153 -38.65 3.95 -27.26
N ASP A 154 -37.97 3.07 -26.51
CA ASP A 154 -36.53 2.77 -26.67
C ASP A 154 -36.26 1.87 -27.89
N GLY A 155 -36.94 2.16 -29.02
CA GLY A 155 -36.94 1.34 -30.23
C GLY A 155 -37.65 -0.02 -30.09
N ARG A 156 -38.36 -0.23 -28.97
CA ARG A 156 -39.08 -1.48 -28.67
C ARG A 156 -40.55 -1.44 -29.04
N LEU A 157 -41.16 -0.27 -29.28
CA LEU A 157 -42.58 -0.19 -29.68
C LEU A 157 -42.75 -0.76 -31.09
N ARG A 158 -43.70 -1.69 -31.27
CA ARG A 158 -43.98 -2.35 -32.55
C ARG A 158 -45.29 -1.94 -33.16
N ALA A 159 -46.33 -1.82 -32.33
CA ALA A 159 -47.64 -1.42 -32.79
C ALA A 159 -48.45 -0.79 -31.67
N VAL A 160 -49.32 0.14 -32.06
CA VAL A 160 -50.44 0.61 -31.24
C VAL A 160 -51.72 0.25 -31.97
N LEU A 161 -52.44 -0.75 -31.47
CA LEU A 161 -53.70 -1.21 -32.04
C LEU A 161 -54.86 -0.49 -31.36
N ARG A 162 -55.49 0.47 -32.06
CA ARG A 162 -56.72 1.12 -31.60
C ARG A 162 -57.87 0.14 -31.71
N LEU A 163 -58.51 -0.17 -30.57
CA LEU A 163 -59.65 -1.06 -30.52
C LEU A 163 -60.93 -0.32 -30.98
N PRO A 164 -61.96 -1.03 -31.47
CA PRO A 164 -63.25 -0.42 -31.78
C PRO A 164 -63.83 0.33 -30.57
N VAL A 165 -64.51 1.44 -30.84
CA VAL A 165 -65.19 2.23 -29.79
C VAL A 165 -66.21 1.34 -29.07
N GLY A 166 -66.18 1.35 -27.73
CA GLY A 166 -67.07 0.55 -26.90
C GLY A 166 -66.68 -0.93 -26.77
N SER A 167 -65.44 -1.31 -27.09
CA SER A 167 -64.92 -2.69 -26.92
C SER A 167 -65.03 -3.25 -25.49
N PHE A 168 -65.25 -2.40 -24.49
CA PHE A 168 -65.38 -2.79 -23.08
C PHE A 168 -66.68 -2.28 -22.41
N ARG A 169 -67.71 -1.99 -23.23
CA ARG A 169 -69.01 -1.49 -22.72
C ARG A 169 -69.74 -2.53 -21.87
N GLU A 170 -69.58 -3.82 -22.17
CA GLU A 170 -70.19 -4.91 -21.40
C GLU A 170 -69.55 -5.07 -20.01
N GLU A 171 -68.29 -4.68 -19.88
CA GLU A 171 -67.52 -4.60 -18.63
C GLU A 171 -67.71 -3.26 -17.88
N GLY A 172 -68.68 -2.44 -18.32
CA GLY A 172 -69.10 -1.22 -17.62
C GLY A 172 -68.15 -0.02 -17.75
N THR A 173 -67.28 0.00 -18.77
CA THR A 173 -66.28 1.07 -18.98
C THR A 173 -66.47 1.75 -20.34
N ASP A 174 -66.58 3.08 -20.35
CA ASP A 174 -66.73 3.90 -21.59
C ASP A 174 -65.41 4.59 -22.01
N VAL A 175 -64.27 3.99 -21.66
CA VAL A 175 -62.94 4.50 -21.99
C VAL A 175 -62.46 3.89 -23.30
N ASP A 176 -62.12 4.73 -24.27
CA ASP A 176 -61.45 4.29 -25.48
C ASP A 176 -60.05 3.77 -25.14
N VAL A 177 -59.78 2.53 -25.53
CA VAL A 177 -58.54 1.82 -25.20
C VAL A 177 -57.82 1.31 -26.45
N SER A 178 -56.50 1.23 -26.33
CA SER A 178 -55.61 0.72 -27.35
C SER A 178 -54.69 -0.35 -26.76
N VAL A 179 -54.26 -1.29 -27.58
CA VAL A 179 -53.26 -2.30 -27.22
C VAL A 179 -51.91 -1.84 -27.75
N ALA A 180 -51.00 -1.49 -26.85
CA ALA A 180 -49.61 -1.18 -27.19
C ALA A 180 -48.76 -2.46 -27.10
N VAL A 181 -47.94 -2.71 -28.12
CA VAL A 181 -47.11 -3.92 -28.23
C VAL A 181 -45.64 -3.52 -28.31
N PHE A 182 -44.83 -4.11 -27.44
CA PHE A 182 -43.39 -3.88 -27.34
C PHE A 182 -42.61 -5.19 -27.43
N GLY A 183 -41.46 -5.17 -28.12
CA GLY A 183 -40.53 -6.30 -28.22
C GLY A 183 -39.29 -6.00 -29.07
N ASP A 184 -38.27 -6.85 -28.96
CA ASP A 184 -36.99 -6.67 -29.64
C ASP A 184 -37.02 -7.33 -31.03
N ALA A 185 -36.85 -6.53 -32.10
CA ALA A 185 -36.75 -6.96 -33.49
C ALA A 185 -36.01 -5.92 -34.36
N ALA A 186 -35.35 -6.35 -35.42
CA ALA A 186 -34.81 -5.46 -36.45
C ALA A 186 -35.93 -5.11 -37.45
N GLY A 187 -36.32 -3.83 -37.56
CA GLY A 187 -37.36 -3.39 -38.50
C GLY A 187 -37.88 -1.97 -38.25
N ASP A 188 -38.76 -1.52 -39.16
CA ASP A 188 -39.31 -0.16 -39.29
C ASP A 188 -40.06 0.37 -38.05
N ALA A 189 -40.33 1.69 -38.04
CA ALA A 189 -41.03 2.40 -36.98
C ALA A 189 -42.42 1.83 -36.66
N ALA A 190 -42.83 1.96 -35.38
CA ALA A 190 -44.10 1.45 -34.87
C ALA A 190 -45.32 1.94 -35.67
N ALA A 191 -46.21 1.02 -36.05
CA ALA A 191 -47.45 1.38 -36.76
C ALA A 191 -48.62 1.61 -35.79
N ILE A 192 -49.33 2.72 -35.94
CA ILE A 192 -50.64 2.95 -35.30
C ILE A 192 -51.72 2.42 -36.24
N LEU A 193 -52.45 1.39 -35.81
CA LEU A 193 -53.44 0.69 -36.63
C LEU A 193 -54.79 0.66 -35.93
N THR A 194 -55.86 0.96 -36.67
CA THR A 194 -57.23 0.82 -36.16
C THR A 194 -57.79 -0.53 -36.55
N LEU A 195 -58.20 -1.32 -35.56
CA LEU A 195 -58.84 -2.61 -35.81
C LEU A 195 -60.33 -2.40 -36.15
N PRO A 196 -60.83 -2.95 -37.27
CA PRO A 196 -62.25 -2.83 -37.64
C PRO A 196 -63.16 -3.68 -36.74
N SER A 197 -62.64 -4.75 -36.15
CA SER A 197 -63.30 -5.61 -35.18
C SER A 197 -62.25 -6.33 -34.31
N LEU A 198 -62.67 -6.91 -33.18
CA LEU A 198 -61.78 -7.69 -32.32
C LEU A 198 -61.29 -8.99 -32.98
N ASP A 199 -62.04 -9.51 -33.95
CA ASP A 199 -61.72 -10.73 -34.70
C ASP A 199 -60.85 -10.49 -35.93
N ALA A 200 -60.58 -9.22 -36.27
CA ALA A 200 -59.74 -8.87 -37.41
C ALA A 200 -58.35 -9.56 -37.34
N ALA A 201 -57.80 -9.90 -38.50
CA ALA A 201 -56.45 -10.45 -38.60
C ALA A 201 -55.41 -9.46 -38.06
N LEU A 202 -54.46 -9.95 -37.27
CA LEU A 202 -53.39 -9.12 -36.70
C LEU A 202 -52.22 -9.03 -37.68
N PRO A 203 -51.56 -7.86 -37.80
CA PRO A 203 -50.33 -7.76 -38.59
C PRO A 203 -49.21 -8.60 -37.95
N PRO A 204 -48.25 -9.10 -38.74
CA PRO A 204 -47.07 -9.77 -38.20
C PRO A 204 -46.23 -8.78 -37.39
N MET A 205 -45.89 -9.12 -36.14
CA MET A 205 -45.20 -8.21 -35.21
C MET A 205 -43.74 -8.59 -34.92
N ALA A 206 -43.23 -9.66 -35.54
CA ALA A 206 -41.85 -10.14 -35.42
C ALA A 206 -41.29 -10.15 -33.98
N LEU A 207 -42.08 -10.62 -33.01
CA LEU A 207 -41.71 -10.61 -31.59
C LEU A 207 -40.81 -11.81 -31.26
N ALA A 208 -39.80 -11.60 -30.40
CA ALA A 208 -38.98 -12.66 -29.83
C ALA A 208 -39.09 -12.67 -28.30
N CYS A 209 -39.37 -13.81 -27.70
CA CYS A 209 -39.42 -13.96 -26.24
C CYS A 209 -38.58 -15.14 -25.75
N PRO A 210 -37.94 -15.03 -24.56
CA PRO A 210 -37.15 -16.11 -23.99
C PRO A 210 -38.03 -17.14 -23.26
N ASN A 211 -37.52 -18.36 -23.11
CA ASN A 211 -38.13 -19.39 -22.27
C ASN A 211 -37.43 -19.50 -20.90
N THR A 212 -38.00 -20.28 -19.98
CA THR A 212 -37.50 -20.42 -18.58
C THR A 212 -36.14 -21.10 -18.45
N SER A 213 -35.57 -21.65 -19.52
CA SER A 213 -34.18 -22.14 -19.54
C SER A 213 -33.16 -21.02 -19.85
N GLU A 214 -33.61 -19.92 -20.45
CA GLU A 214 -32.76 -18.80 -20.87
C GLU A 214 -32.78 -17.66 -19.84
N VAL A 215 -33.93 -17.45 -19.20
CA VAL A 215 -34.11 -16.43 -18.17
C VAL A 215 -34.83 -17.03 -16.97
N ARG A 216 -34.46 -16.58 -15.77
CA ARG A 216 -35.11 -16.98 -14.53
C ARG A 216 -36.01 -15.85 -14.04
N PRO A 217 -37.35 -16.01 -14.05
CA PRO A 217 -38.26 -14.98 -13.58
C PRO A 217 -38.11 -14.79 -12.08
N THR A 218 -38.19 -13.54 -11.64
CA THR A 218 -38.25 -13.18 -10.22
C THR A 218 -39.24 -12.05 -10.02
N LEU A 219 -40.01 -12.12 -8.94
CA LEU A 219 -40.82 -11.05 -8.40
C LEU A 219 -40.59 -11.05 -6.89
N ARG A 220 -40.18 -9.92 -6.32
CA ARG A 220 -39.85 -9.81 -4.88
C ARG A 220 -40.33 -8.48 -4.29
N PRO A 221 -40.62 -8.45 -2.98
CA PRO A 221 -40.93 -7.21 -2.27
C PRO A 221 -39.69 -6.34 -2.06
N ALA A 222 -39.83 -5.04 -2.30
CA ALA A 222 -38.95 -4.02 -1.79
C ALA A 222 -39.36 -3.69 -0.35
N THR A 223 -38.45 -3.83 0.60
CA THR A 223 -38.74 -3.58 2.02
C THR A 223 -38.09 -2.29 2.51
N VAL A 224 -38.81 -1.55 3.36
CA VAL A 224 -38.23 -0.51 4.21
C VAL A 224 -37.94 -1.14 5.58
N HIS A 225 -36.68 -1.18 5.98
CA HIS A 225 -36.33 -1.59 7.35
C HIS A 225 -36.78 -0.49 8.34
N SER A 226 -37.94 -0.68 8.96
CA SER A 226 -38.56 0.27 9.90
C SER A 226 -38.26 -0.02 11.38
N SER A 227 -37.44 -1.02 11.70
CA SER A 227 -37.19 -1.45 13.08
C SER A 227 -36.54 -0.39 13.97
N ALA A 228 -35.89 0.62 13.38
CA ALA A 228 -35.45 1.82 14.08
C ALA A 228 -35.53 3.04 13.16
N PRO A 229 -35.96 4.22 13.66
CA PRO A 229 -35.94 5.44 12.87
C PRO A 229 -34.50 5.80 12.49
N ALA A 230 -34.24 5.93 11.18
CA ALA A 230 -32.94 6.35 10.66
C ALA A 230 -32.57 7.78 11.11
N ILE A 231 -33.57 8.61 11.40
CA ILE A 231 -33.44 9.96 11.92
C ILE A 231 -34.31 10.08 13.18
N THR A 232 -33.68 10.34 14.32
CA THR A 232 -34.37 10.57 15.60
C THR A 232 -34.60 12.05 15.90
N THR A 233 -34.14 12.95 15.02
CA THR A 233 -34.28 14.40 15.18
C THR A 233 -35.74 14.81 14.98
N PRO A 234 -36.35 15.60 15.89
CA PRO A 234 -37.73 16.06 15.74
C PRO A 234 -37.95 16.86 14.46
N VAL A 235 -39.13 16.76 13.86
CA VAL A 235 -39.51 17.54 12.68
C VAL A 235 -40.11 18.87 13.15
N THR A 236 -39.33 19.95 13.05
CA THR A 236 -39.67 21.28 13.61
C THR A 236 -39.85 22.36 12.55
N GLY A 237 -39.51 22.09 11.28
CA GLY A 237 -39.49 23.07 10.20
C GLY A 237 -38.27 23.99 10.18
N ASP A 238 -37.37 23.91 11.17
CA ASP A 238 -36.17 24.74 11.24
C ASP A 238 -35.11 24.31 10.19
N PRO A 239 -34.73 25.19 9.24
CA PRO A 239 -33.80 24.84 8.17
C PRO A 239 -32.33 24.87 8.61
N ARG A 240 -32.01 25.22 9.87
CA ARG A 240 -30.64 25.43 10.32
C ARG A 240 -29.83 24.13 10.39
N VAL A 241 -28.61 24.21 9.85
CA VAL A 241 -27.60 23.14 9.89
C VAL A 241 -26.27 23.71 10.36
N TRP A 242 -25.77 23.22 11.49
CA TRP A 242 -24.44 23.57 11.99
C TRP A 242 -23.40 22.61 11.44
N ILE A 243 -22.30 23.13 10.93
CA ILE A 243 -21.20 22.33 10.41
C ILE A 243 -19.96 22.56 11.28
N SER A 244 -19.42 21.47 11.82
CA SER A 244 -18.18 21.46 12.59
C SER A 244 -17.26 20.35 12.09
N HIS A 245 -16.07 20.21 12.67
CA HIS A 245 -15.17 19.12 12.30
C HIS A 245 -14.43 18.54 13.51
N SER A 246 -14.10 17.25 13.44
CA SER A 246 -13.22 16.58 14.38
C SER A 246 -12.10 15.90 13.60
N GLY A 247 -10.90 16.50 13.67
CA GLY A 247 -9.79 16.10 12.80
C GLY A 247 -10.16 16.31 11.33
N ARG A 248 -10.18 15.22 10.55
CA ARG A 248 -10.53 15.25 9.13
C ARG A 248 -12.03 15.11 8.85
N LYS A 249 -12.84 14.65 9.80
CA LYS A 249 -14.26 14.37 9.55
C LYS A 249 -15.12 15.59 9.82
N LEU A 250 -16.04 15.86 8.91
CA LEU A 250 -17.09 16.87 9.10
C LEU A 250 -18.26 16.28 9.88
N HIS A 251 -18.85 17.09 10.74
CA HIS A 251 -20.02 16.77 11.54
C HIS A 251 -21.12 17.79 11.27
N LEU A 252 -22.28 17.30 10.86
CA LEU A 252 -23.47 18.10 10.63
C LEU A 252 -24.45 17.88 11.78
N ARG A 253 -24.92 18.97 12.39
CA ARG A 253 -25.99 18.95 13.39
C ARG A 253 -27.21 19.65 12.80
N PHE A 254 -28.38 19.04 12.96
CA PHE A 254 -29.62 19.50 12.36
C PHE A 254 -30.60 19.95 13.44
N ALA A 255 -31.32 21.05 13.18
CA ALA A 255 -32.41 21.51 14.04
C ALA A 255 -33.73 20.75 13.81
N CYS A 256 -33.86 20.12 12.63
CA CYS A 256 -35.07 19.47 12.15
C CYS A 256 -34.75 18.14 11.45
N GLY A 257 -35.55 17.11 11.70
CA GLY A 257 -35.44 15.80 11.05
C GLY A 257 -35.69 15.83 9.54
N PHE A 258 -36.60 16.70 9.06
CA PHE A 258 -36.85 16.86 7.63
C PHE A 258 -35.64 17.47 6.90
N THR A 259 -35.06 18.53 7.49
CA THR A 259 -33.81 19.14 7.00
C THR A 259 -32.66 18.13 7.01
N HIS A 260 -32.56 17.31 8.07
CA HIS A 260 -31.58 16.21 8.16
C HIS A 260 -31.72 15.26 6.97
N ALA A 261 -32.92 14.77 6.69
CA ALA A 261 -33.15 13.86 5.56
C ALA A 261 -32.75 14.48 4.22
N ARG A 262 -33.23 15.69 3.91
CA ARG A 262 -32.96 16.38 2.64
C ARG A 262 -31.47 16.61 2.41
N VAL A 263 -30.78 17.15 3.41
CA VAL A 263 -29.35 17.46 3.31
C VAL A 263 -28.52 16.18 3.19
N MET A 264 -28.81 15.16 4.01
CA MET A 264 -28.05 13.91 3.95
C MET A 264 -28.32 13.13 2.65
N ASN A 265 -29.50 13.20 2.05
CA ASN A 265 -29.77 12.62 0.73
C ASN A 265 -29.02 13.37 -0.39
N ALA A 266 -28.88 14.70 -0.29
CA ALA A 266 -28.08 15.48 -1.23
C ALA A 266 -26.58 15.13 -1.16
N ILE A 267 -26.06 14.86 0.05
CA ILE A 267 -24.66 14.50 0.27
C ILE A 267 -24.43 13.01 -0.04
N LEU A 268 -25.13 12.12 0.66
CA LEU A 268 -25.06 10.67 0.54
C LEU A 268 -25.98 10.21 -0.59
N ARG A 269 -25.53 10.44 -1.83
CA ARG A 269 -26.22 10.09 -3.08
C ARG A 269 -26.50 8.59 -3.21
N LYS A 270 -25.92 7.90 -4.20
CA LYS A 270 -26.20 6.48 -4.44
C LYS A 270 -25.41 5.59 -3.48
N LYS A 271 -26.04 4.52 -2.99
CA LYS A 271 -25.33 3.44 -2.30
C LYS A 271 -24.38 2.75 -3.27
N LEU A 272 -23.16 2.51 -2.84
CA LEU A 272 -22.15 1.84 -3.64
C LEU A 272 -22.49 0.35 -3.79
N PRO A 273 -22.12 -0.27 -4.93
CA PRO A 273 -22.22 -1.71 -5.08
C PRO A 273 -21.38 -2.41 -4.00
N PRO A 274 -21.71 -3.67 -3.66
CA PRO A 274 -20.99 -4.40 -2.61
C PRO A 274 -19.50 -4.63 -2.93
N ARG A 275 -19.11 -4.57 -4.21
CA ARG A 275 -17.73 -4.72 -4.70
C ARG A 275 -17.45 -3.71 -5.82
N LEU A 276 -16.16 -3.42 -6.03
CA LEU A 276 -15.69 -2.70 -7.21
C LEU A 276 -15.89 -3.58 -8.47
N PRO A 277 -16.03 -2.97 -9.67
CA PRO A 277 -16.20 -3.72 -10.92
C PRO A 277 -15.10 -4.77 -11.20
N GLU A 278 -13.86 -4.52 -10.76
CA GLU A 278 -12.67 -5.38 -10.96
C GLU A 278 -12.33 -6.23 -9.71
N GLU A 279 -13.32 -6.89 -9.09
CA GLU A 279 -13.17 -7.78 -7.92
C GLU A 279 -12.64 -7.15 -6.60
N GLY A 280 -12.31 -5.86 -6.59
CA GLY A 280 -11.81 -5.15 -5.41
C GLY A 280 -12.87 -4.89 -4.32
N ARG A 281 -12.44 -4.74 -3.06
CA ARG A 281 -13.30 -4.29 -1.96
C ARG A 281 -13.11 -2.80 -1.69
N TYR A 282 -14.20 -2.09 -1.49
CA TYR A 282 -14.16 -0.71 -1.01
C TYR A 282 -13.44 -0.59 0.35
N PRO A 283 -12.78 0.53 0.64
CA PRO A 283 -12.23 0.83 1.96
C PRO A 283 -13.31 0.73 3.05
N ARG A 284 -12.90 0.30 4.26
CA ARG A 284 -13.82 0.10 5.37
C ARG A 284 -14.61 1.38 5.67
N GLY A 285 -15.94 1.26 5.69
CA GLY A 285 -16.84 2.36 6.03
C GLY A 285 -17.29 3.23 4.85
N VAL A 286 -16.78 2.98 3.63
CA VAL A 286 -17.24 3.64 2.40
C VAL A 286 -18.52 2.94 1.92
N ARG A 287 -19.62 3.68 1.83
CA ARG A 287 -20.96 3.13 1.53
C ARG A 287 -21.73 3.89 0.46
N PHE A 288 -21.45 5.18 0.29
CA PHE A 288 -22.18 6.05 -0.63
C PHE A 288 -21.23 6.82 -1.54
N THR A 289 -21.67 7.11 -2.77
CA THR A 289 -20.87 7.82 -3.76
C THR A 289 -20.48 9.23 -3.30
N GLY A 290 -21.35 9.99 -2.64
CA GLY A 290 -20.99 11.34 -2.17
C GLY A 290 -20.33 11.43 -0.80
N GLN A 291 -20.05 10.30 -0.15
CA GLN A 291 -19.51 10.28 1.22
C GLN A 291 -18.15 11.00 1.38
N GLY A 292 -17.40 11.15 0.29
CA GLY A 292 -16.12 11.85 0.28
C GLY A 292 -16.22 13.34 0.63
N GLN A 293 -17.39 13.97 0.46
CA GLN A 293 -17.63 15.35 0.89
C GLN A 293 -17.57 15.54 2.41
N LEU A 294 -17.62 14.45 3.20
CA LEU A 294 -17.54 14.53 4.66
C LEU A 294 -16.10 14.39 5.21
N ASP A 295 -15.10 14.52 4.34
CA ASP A 295 -13.68 14.36 4.66
C ASP A 295 -12.85 15.54 4.18
N LEU A 296 -12.32 16.33 5.12
CA LEU A 296 -11.53 17.53 4.86
C LEU A 296 -10.25 17.26 4.06
N GLU A 297 -9.67 16.06 4.11
CA GLU A 297 -8.48 15.77 3.30
C GLU A 297 -8.82 15.71 1.80
N ASN A 298 -10.04 15.33 1.40
CA ASN A 298 -10.45 15.37 -0.01
C ASN A 298 -10.49 16.81 -0.54
N TYR A 299 -10.85 17.79 0.30
CA TYR A 299 -10.77 19.21 -0.07
C TYR A 299 -9.31 19.67 -0.23
N LEU A 300 -8.40 19.21 0.63
CA LEU A 300 -6.97 19.53 0.56
C LEU A 300 -6.25 18.90 -0.64
N THR A 301 -6.86 17.92 -1.31
CA THR A 301 -6.35 17.39 -2.59
C THR A 301 -6.74 18.24 -3.80
N GLN A 302 -7.73 19.13 -3.66
CA GLN A 302 -8.16 20.00 -4.74
C GLN A 302 -7.15 21.13 -4.96
N GLU A 303 -7.06 21.63 -6.20
CA GLU A 303 -6.26 22.82 -6.51
C GLU A 303 -6.75 24.06 -5.77
N GLN A 304 -8.08 24.19 -5.62
CA GLN A 304 -8.73 25.29 -4.90
C GLN A 304 -9.61 24.76 -3.75
N PRO A 305 -9.01 24.39 -2.60
CA PRO A 305 -9.75 23.80 -1.47
C PRO A 305 -10.89 24.68 -0.93
N ILE A 306 -10.70 26.00 -0.96
CA ILE A 306 -11.70 26.96 -0.44
C ILE A 306 -12.90 27.10 -1.39
N ALA A 307 -12.66 27.09 -2.70
CA ALA A 307 -13.74 27.08 -3.68
C ALA A 307 -14.55 25.77 -3.59
N ALA A 308 -13.86 24.63 -3.50
CA ALA A 308 -14.48 23.33 -3.30
C ALA A 308 -15.32 23.26 -2.00
N TRP A 309 -14.87 23.90 -0.92
CA TRP A 309 -15.65 24.08 0.30
C TRP A 309 -16.92 24.91 0.07
N GLY A 310 -16.82 26.01 -0.68
CA GLY A 310 -17.98 26.82 -1.09
C GLY A 310 -19.04 25.98 -1.80
N ASN A 311 -18.64 25.19 -2.80
CA ASN A 311 -19.53 24.31 -3.55
C ASN A 311 -20.27 23.31 -2.65
N PHE A 312 -19.60 22.79 -1.61
CA PHE A 312 -20.24 21.92 -0.63
C PHE A 312 -21.33 22.63 0.19
N LEU A 313 -21.10 23.88 0.58
CA LEU A 313 -22.12 24.68 1.25
C LEU A 313 -23.31 24.94 0.33
N ASP A 314 -23.07 25.15 -0.96
CA ASP A 314 -24.12 25.36 -1.95
C ASP A 314 -24.97 24.10 -2.16
N VAL A 315 -24.37 22.90 -2.14
CA VAL A 315 -25.13 21.64 -2.13
C VAL A 315 -26.12 21.58 -0.95
N ILE A 316 -25.69 22.01 0.24
CA ILE A 316 -26.55 22.01 1.44
C ILE A 316 -27.64 23.10 1.33
N ARG A 317 -27.30 24.30 0.82
CA ARG A 317 -28.27 25.38 0.59
C ARG A 317 -29.34 25.00 -0.42
N SER A 318 -28.95 24.36 -1.53
CA SER A 318 -29.87 23.85 -2.55
C SER A 318 -30.80 22.76 -2.02
N ALA A 319 -30.39 22.04 -0.97
CA ALA A 319 -31.25 21.12 -0.24
C ALA A 319 -32.24 21.84 0.73
N GLY A 320 -32.33 23.17 0.68
CA GLY A 320 -33.28 24.00 1.44
C GLY A 320 -32.86 24.31 2.87
N ALA A 321 -31.57 24.20 3.20
CA ALA A 321 -31.05 24.43 4.54
C ALA A 321 -30.32 25.78 4.68
N THR A 322 -30.43 26.39 5.86
CA THR A 322 -29.62 27.54 6.26
C THR A 322 -28.33 27.05 6.92
N VAL A 323 -27.20 27.29 6.27
CA VAL A 323 -25.92 26.72 6.67
C VAL A 323 -25.17 27.62 7.65
N LEU A 324 -24.76 27.06 8.79
CA LEU A 324 -24.00 27.71 9.85
C LEU A 324 -22.66 26.99 10.06
N PRO A 325 -21.64 27.25 9.21
CA PRO A 325 -20.34 26.62 9.35
C PRO A 325 -19.54 27.24 10.50
N ASP A 326 -18.81 26.42 11.25
CA ASP A 326 -17.82 26.90 12.20
C ASP A 326 -16.79 27.80 11.47
N PRO A 327 -16.59 29.06 11.89
CA PRO A 327 -15.66 29.98 11.25
C PRO A 327 -14.22 29.44 11.17
N GLY A 328 -13.85 28.56 12.10
CA GLY A 328 -12.54 27.93 12.17
C GLY A 328 -12.23 26.98 11.01
N ILE A 329 -13.23 26.44 10.29
CA ILE A 329 -13.00 25.48 9.20
C ILE A 329 -12.23 26.11 8.04
N VAL A 330 -12.62 27.30 7.59
CA VAL A 330 -11.92 28.02 6.50
C VAL A 330 -10.51 28.39 6.93
N GLY A 331 -10.35 28.85 8.18
CA GLY A 331 -9.04 29.11 8.77
C GLY A 331 -8.16 27.86 8.80
N TYR A 332 -8.72 26.72 9.19
CA TYR A 332 -8.06 25.42 9.21
C TYR A 332 -7.63 24.97 7.81
N LEU A 333 -8.51 25.05 6.81
CA LEU A 333 -8.19 24.71 5.42
C LEU A 333 -7.06 25.59 4.88
N ARG A 334 -7.14 26.92 5.02
CA ARG A 334 -6.08 27.85 4.60
C ARG A 334 -4.75 27.56 5.28
N TRP A 335 -4.78 27.29 6.58
CA TRP A 335 -3.58 26.92 7.32
C TRP A 335 -3.00 25.58 6.88
N ARG A 336 -3.85 24.55 6.70
CA ARG A 336 -3.45 23.22 6.19
C ARG A 336 -2.89 23.29 4.78
N SER A 337 -3.53 24.00 3.85
CA SER A 337 -3.04 24.14 2.47
C SER A 337 -1.65 24.77 2.43
N ARG A 338 -1.41 25.86 3.17
CA ARG A 338 -0.06 26.46 3.29
C ARG A 338 0.94 25.49 3.91
N HIS A 339 0.51 24.72 4.92
CA HIS A 339 1.36 23.72 5.55
C HIS A 339 1.72 22.58 4.59
N ASP A 340 0.75 22.08 3.84
CA ASP A 340 0.90 20.94 2.95
C ASP A 340 1.72 21.32 1.72
N ALA A 341 1.59 22.54 1.20
CA ALA A 341 2.48 23.07 0.16
C ALA A 341 3.95 23.00 0.57
N ARG A 342 4.29 23.44 1.80
CA ARG A 342 5.67 23.31 2.33
C ARG A 342 6.09 21.87 2.58
N ALA A 343 5.17 21.03 3.06
CA ALA A 343 5.47 19.64 3.36
C ALA A 343 5.64 18.77 2.09
N ARG A 344 5.09 19.19 0.94
CA ARG A 344 5.29 18.56 -0.38
C ARG A 344 6.66 18.89 -0.98
N THR A 345 7.26 20.03 -0.63
CA THR A 345 8.61 20.37 -1.11
C THR A 345 9.59 19.25 -0.72
N PRO A 346 10.38 18.68 -1.63
CA PRO A 346 11.39 17.68 -1.29
C PRO A 346 12.31 18.11 -0.14
N LEU A 347 12.84 17.14 0.60
CA LEU A 347 13.97 17.36 1.50
C LEU A 347 15.26 17.42 0.66
N GLY A 348 16.21 18.27 1.05
CA GLY A 348 17.46 18.48 0.35
C GLY A 348 18.22 17.18 0.23
N ARG A 349 18.65 16.86 -1.00
CA ARG A 349 19.19 15.56 -1.35
C ARG A 349 20.40 15.72 -2.26
N MET A 350 21.54 15.23 -1.79
CA MET A 350 22.69 14.89 -2.62
C MET A 350 22.68 13.37 -2.83
N ALA A 351 23.01 12.94 -4.03
CA ALA A 351 23.21 11.52 -4.31
C ALA A 351 24.33 11.31 -5.32
N ARG A 352 24.91 10.11 -5.31
CA ARG A 352 25.89 9.71 -6.30
C ARG A 352 25.13 9.16 -7.51
N VAL A 353 25.30 9.77 -8.67
CA VAL A 353 24.62 9.41 -9.91
C VAL A 353 25.65 9.10 -11.00
N GLU A 354 25.28 8.21 -11.91
CA GLU A 354 26.04 7.93 -13.13
C GLU A 354 25.91 9.08 -14.12
N GLY A 355 26.81 9.14 -15.10
CA GLY A 355 26.74 10.14 -16.17
C GLY A 355 27.27 11.52 -15.78
N MET A 356 27.87 11.68 -14.60
CA MET A 356 28.55 12.92 -14.22
C MET A 356 29.87 13.02 -14.96
N PRO A 357 30.32 14.22 -15.36
CA PRO A 357 31.67 14.40 -15.88
C PRO A 357 32.69 13.78 -14.91
N THR A 358 33.52 12.85 -15.37
CA THR A 358 34.57 12.26 -14.53
C THR A 358 35.51 13.36 -14.06
N GLN A 359 35.85 13.36 -12.75
CA GLN A 359 36.92 14.21 -12.25
C GLN A 359 38.24 13.77 -12.90
N GLY A 360 38.73 14.62 -13.80
CA GLY A 360 39.93 14.45 -14.58
C GLY A 360 40.09 15.65 -15.51
N PRO A 361 41.28 15.84 -16.10
CA PRO A 361 41.49 16.87 -17.09
C PRO A 361 40.54 16.69 -18.28
N VAL A 362 39.73 17.71 -18.55
CA VAL A 362 38.83 17.79 -19.70
C VAL A 362 39.57 18.55 -20.80
N CYS A 363 40.01 17.84 -21.83
CA CYS A 363 40.56 18.46 -23.02
C CYS A 363 39.41 19.06 -23.86
N ALA A 364 39.43 20.37 -24.05
CA ALA A 364 38.44 21.06 -24.85
C ALA A 364 39.09 22.11 -25.76
N THR A 365 38.54 22.28 -26.96
CA THR A 365 39.05 23.21 -27.96
C THR A 365 38.29 24.52 -27.94
N ALA A 366 38.97 25.66 -27.83
CA ALA A 366 38.31 26.96 -27.78
C ALA A 366 37.54 27.27 -29.08
N ARG A 367 36.24 27.53 -29.00
CA ARG A 367 35.39 27.87 -30.17
C ARG A 367 35.66 29.28 -30.71
N LYS A 368 36.21 30.16 -29.86
CA LYS A 368 36.59 31.56 -30.13
C LYS A 368 37.75 31.96 -29.22
N ALA A 369 38.40 33.09 -29.51
CA ALA A 369 39.40 33.64 -28.60
C ALA A 369 38.74 34.07 -27.27
N ILE A 370 39.30 33.62 -26.15
CA ILE A 370 38.74 33.83 -24.81
C ILE A 370 39.84 34.37 -23.89
N GLN A 371 39.60 35.56 -23.36
CA GLN A 371 40.50 36.20 -22.39
C GLN A 371 40.21 35.67 -20.98
N CYS A 372 41.25 35.35 -20.21
CA CYS A 372 41.13 34.83 -18.84
C CYS A 372 40.41 35.83 -17.92
N ASN A 373 40.73 37.12 -18.06
CA ASN A 373 40.06 38.21 -17.39
C ASN A 373 39.74 39.35 -18.38
N PRO A 374 38.48 39.51 -18.81
CA PRO A 374 38.08 40.52 -19.79
C PRO A 374 38.19 41.96 -19.28
N LEU A 375 38.33 42.18 -17.97
CA LEU A 375 38.46 43.51 -17.37
C LEU A 375 39.92 43.99 -17.27
N ARG A 376 40.90 43.14 -17.61
CA ARG A 376 42.32 43.45 -17.49
C ARG A 376 42.98 43.50 -18.86
N TRP A 377 43.46 44.67 -19.26
CA TRP A 377 44.26 44.85 -20.47
C TRP A 377 45.54 43.99 -20.41
N GLY A 378 45.77 43.16 -21.43
CA GLY A 378 46.92 42.24 -21.51
C GLY A 378 46.75 40.90 -20.76
N SER A 379 45.55 40.54 -20.32
CA SER A 379 45.26 39.22 -19.75
C SER A 379 45.49 38.10 -20.78
N GLY A 380 45.88 36.91 -20.31
CA GLY A 380 46.12 35.74 -21.16
C GLY A 380 44.89 35.38 -21.99
N VAL A 381 45.10 35.00 -23.25
CA VAL A 381 44.02 34.71 -24.20
C VAL A 381 44.23 33.31 -24.75
N PHE A 382 43.25 32.43 -24.53
CA PHE A 382 43.16 31.16 -25.24
C PHE A 382 42.68 31.44 -26.67
N ALA A 383 43.46 31.06 -27.68
CA ALA A 383 43.17 31.33 -29.08
C ALA A 383 42.08 30.39 -29.62
N LYS A 384 41.30 30.84 -30.61
CA LYS A 384 40.33 29.98 -31.30
C LYS A 384 41.04 28.75 -31.88
N GLY A 385 40.53 27.55 -31.57
CA GLY A 385 41.12 26.28 -32.01
C GLY A 385 42.20 25.71 -31.07
N GLU A 386 42.57 26.44 -30.01
CA GLU A 386 43.53 25.96 -29.01
C GLU A 386 42.91 24.85 -28.15
N ALA A 387 43.63 23.74 -28.00
CA ALA A 387 43.27 22.67 -27.07
C ALA A 387 43.73 23.05 -25.67
N VAL A 388 42.79 23.07 -24.73
CA VAL A 388 42.99 23.51 -23.35
C VAL A 388 42.56 22.40 -22.42
N GLU A 389 43.38 22.14 -21.41
CA GLU A 389 43.13 21.14 -20.39
C GLU A 389 42.45 21.80 -19.18
N PHE A 390 41.21 21.40 -18.90
CA PHE A 390 40.41 21.94 -17.80
C PHE A 390 40.34 20.98 -16.63
N THR A 391 40.47 21.47 -15.41
CA THR A 391 40.05 20.71 -14.22
C THR A 391 38.58 20.99 -13.95
N ALA A 392 37.75 19.94 -13.94
CA ALA A 392 36.34 20.02 -13.62
C ALA A 392 36.09 19.69 -12.13
N ASP A 393 35.56 20.67 -11.38
CA ASP A 393 35.12 20.46 -10.00
C ASP A 393 33.74 21.08 -9.79
N GLY A 394 32.76 20.26 -9.41
CA GLY A 394 31.40 20.72 -9.08
C GLY A 394 30.66 21.49 -10.18
N GLY A 395 30.94 21.22 -11.47
CA GLY A 395 30.33 21.94 -12.61
C GLY A 395 31.03 23.25 -12.98
N VAL A 396 32.17 23.55 -12.34
CA VAL A 396 33.06 24.65 -12.69
C VAL A 396 34.29 24.10 -13.38
N PHE A 397 34.62 24.67 -14.54
CA PHE A 397 35.76 24.30 -15.37
C PHE A 397 36.85 25.36 -15.21
N THR A 398 38.02 24.92 -14.76
CA THR A 398 39.17 25.80 -14.53
C THR A 398 40.36 25.41 -15.41
N ALA A 399 40.96 26.38 -16.10
CA ALA A 399 42.18 26.20 -16.87
C ALA A 399 43.18 27.31 -16.54
N THR A 400 44.46 26.96 -16.47
CA THR A 400 45.54 27.94 -16.25
C THR A 400 46.23 28.22 -17.57
N HIS A 401 46.31 29.50 -17.96
CA HIS A 401 46.98 29.89 -19.19
C HIS A 401 48.50 29.75 -19.04
N ALA A 402 49.13 28.97 -19.93
CA ALA A 402 50.51 28.50 -19.77
C ALA A 402 51.54 29.64 -19.66
N THR A 403 51.35 30.75 -20.38
CA THR A 403 52.34 31.85 -20.44
C THR A 403 52.13 32.90 -19.35
N THR A 404 50.89 33.15 -18.94
CA THR A 404 50.56 34.23 -17.98
C THR A 404 50.26 33.73 -16.58
N GLY A 405 50.04 32.42 -16.39
CA GLY A 405 49.64 31.82 -15.12
C GLY A 405 48.23 32.22 -14.65
N GLU A 406 47.46 32.95 -15.46
CA GLU A 406 46.11 33.37 -15.12
C GLU A 406 45.12 32.21 -15.23
N VAL A 407 44.18 32.14 -14.28
CA VAL A 407 43.17 31.08 -14.24
C VAL A 407 41.87 31.59 -14.87
N LEU A 408 41.41 30.88 -15.90
CA LEU A 408 40.06 31.01 -16.45
C LEU A 408 39.15 30.05 -15.69
N SER A 409 38.02 30.56 -15.17
CA SER A 409 37.02 29.77 -14.45
C SER A 409 35.65 30.00 -15.08
N LEU A 410 34.99 28.92 -15.53
CA LEU A 410 33.70 28.96 -16.21
C LEU A 410 32.71 28.00 -15.57
N ASP A 411 31.43 28.36 -15.50
CA ASP A 411 30.37 27.39 -15.23
C ASP A 411 30.07 26.54 -16.47
N GLU A 412 29.34 25.44 -16.30
CA GLU A 412 29.03 24.50 -17.38
C GLU A 412 28.40 25.15 -18.62
N PRO A 413 27.38 26.05 -18.52
CA PRO A 413 26.83 26.73 -19.69
C PRO A 413 27.85 27.63 -20.40
N ALA A 414 28.65 28.40 -19.67
CA ALA A 414 29.66 29.28 -20.27
C ALA A 414 30.80 28.47 -20.89
N PHE A 415 31.19 27.35 -20.27
CA PHE A 415 32.17 26.41 -20.80
C PHE A 415 31.71 25.79 -22.12
N LEU A 416 30.50 25.22 -22.17
CA LEU A 416 29.97 24.58 -23.38
C LEU A 416 29.75 25.59 -24.54
N ALA A 417 29.44 26.85 -24.22
CA ALA A 417 29.31 27.91 -25.21
C ALA A 417 30.67 28.37 -25.78
N ALA A 418 31.73 28.26 -24.98
CA ALA A 418 33.05 28.82 -25.29
C ALA A 418 34.04 27.76 -25.80
N PHE A 419 33.86 26.50 -25.44
CA PHE A 419 34.75 25.38 -25.76
C PHE A 419 33.98 24.18 -26.36
N GLU A 420 34.69 23.39 -27.15
CA GLU A 420 34.23 22.14 -27.75
C GLU A 420 34.96 20.97 -27.09
N THR A 421 34.23 20.16 -26.30
CA THR A 421 34.82 19.05 -25.54
C THR A 421 35.17 17.88 -26.45
N GLN A 422 36.39 17.37 -26.36
CA GLN A 422 36.74 16.05 -26.91
C GLN A 422 36.30 14.99 -25.88
N SER A 423 35.19 14.29 -26.14
CA SER A 423 34.63 13.18 -25.34
C SER A 423 34.84 13.28 -23.82
N MET A 424 33.91 13.92 -23.11
CA MET A 424 33.84 13.85 -21.66
C MET A 424 33.67 12.39 -21.22
N GLY A 425 34.68 11.84 -20.53
CA GLY A 425 34.46 10.66 -19.72
C GLY A 425 33.31 10.97 -18.76
N THR A 426 32.30 10.10 -18.72
CA THR A 426 31.25 10.19 -17.73
C THR A 426 31.40 9.04 -16.76
N GLY A 427 31.10 9.31 -15.49
CA GLY A 427 31.29 8.37 -14.41
C GLY A 427 30.49 8.77 -13.17
N PRO A 428 30.66 8.03 -12.07
CA PRO A 428 29.83 8.20 -10.89
C PRO A 428 30.27 9.40 -10.05
N GLY A 429 29.45 10.45 -10.02
CA GLY A 429 29.72 11.71 -9.30
C GLY A 429 28.58 12.16 -8.37
N TRP A 430 28.85 13.12 -7.48
CA TRP A 430 27.84 13.68 -6.57
C TRP A 430 27.02 14.77 -7.26
N ALA A 431 25.70 14.61 -7.28
CA ALA A 431 24.77 15.60 -7.81
C ALA A 431 23.76 16.03 -6.76
N GLN A 432 23.36 17.31 -6.81
CA GLN A 432 22.25 17.83 -6.02
C GLN A 432 20.92 17.48 -6.70
N ILE A 433 20.25 16.47 -6.17
CA ILE A 433 18.94 16.02 -6.68
C ILE A 433 17.83 17.00 -6.29
N HIS A 434 17.87 17.46 -5.03
CA HIS A 434 16.90 18.42 -4.51
C HIS A 434 17.60 19.48 -3.66
N PRO A 435 17.27 20.78 -3.83
CA PRO A 435 17.78 21.82 -2.95
C PRO A 435 17.22 21.67 -1.53
N SER A 436 17.98 22.14 -0.54
CA SER A 436 17.49 22.21 0.85
C SER A 436 16.25 23.12 0.93
N ARG A 437 15.25 22.73 1.71
CA ARG A 437 14.10 23.63 2.00
C ARG A 437 14.51 24.91 2.72
N GLU A 438 15.72 24.98 3.28
CA GLU A 438 16.25 26.23 3.81
C GLU A 438 16.42 27.29 2.72
N VAL A 439 16.77 26.87 1.50
CA VAL A 439 16.88 27.76 0.34
C VAL A 439 15.49 28.17 -0.14
N VAL A 440 14.54 27.23 -0.12
CA VAL A 440 13.15 27.47 -0.57
C VAL A 440 12.37 28.35 0.43
N PHE A 441 12.65 28.23 1.73
CA PHE A 441 11.95 28.94 2.81
C PHE A 441 12.93 29.62 3.78
N PRO A 442 13.66 30.67 3.35
CA PRO A 442 14.75 31.28 4.12
C PRO A 442 14.30 31.88 5.46
N GLU A 443 13.14 32.55 5.50
CA GLU A 443 12.60 33.11 6.74
C GLU A 443 12.25 32.04 7.78
N MET A 444 11.74 30.88 7.33
CA MET A 444 11.49 29.76 8.22
C MET A 444 12.77 29.10 8.70
N ALA A 445 13.79 29.03 7.84
CA ALA A 445 15.10 28.55 8.22
C ALA A 445 15.72 29.43 9.32
N LYS A 446 15.66 30.75 9.15
CA LYS A 446 16.11 31.75 10.14
C LYS A 446 15.39 31.56 11.49
N ALA A 447 14.07 31.42 11.46
CA ALA A 447 13.28 31.15 12.68
C ALA A 447 13.64 29.80 13.33
N GLY A 448 13.92 28.78 12.51
CA GLY A 448 14.38 27.47 12.96
C GLY A 448 15.73 27.52 13.67
N ARG A 449 16.71 28.23 13.09
CA ARG A 449 18.04 28.48 13.68
C ARG A 449 17.93 29.21 15.00
N ALA A 450 17.17 30.29 15.06
CA ALA A 450 16.94 31.05 16.29
C ALA A 450 16.33 30.16 17.39
N ARG A 451 15.38 29.30 17.03
CA ARG A 451 14.79 28.35 17.98
C ARG A 451 15.80 27.32 18.49
N LEU A 452 16.64 26.77 17.62
CA LEU A 452 17.68 25.80 18.02
C LEU A 452 18.70 26.44 18.96
N ALA A 453 19.16 27.66 18.66
CA ALA A 453 20.03 28.43 19.54
C ALA A 453 19.42 28.67 20.93
N GLN A 454 18.15 29.11 20.99
CA GLN A 454 17.44 29.31 22.25
C GLN A 454 17.26 28.02 23.06
N THR A 455 17.16 26.88 22.38
CA THR A 455 16.87 25.59 23.01
C THR A 455 18.10 24.77 23.32
N GLY A 456 19.28 25.22 22.89
CA GLY A 456 20.55 24.48 22.94
C GLY A 456 20.65 23.35 21.92
N GLY A 457 19.69 23.23 21.00
CA GLY A 457 19.68 22.17 20.00
C GLY A 457 20.73 22.35 18.90
N ASP A 458 21.23 23.57 18.69
CA ASP A 458 22.35 23.89 17.81
C ASP A 458 23.68 23.34 18.34
N ARG A 459 23.89 23.40 19.67
CA ARG A 459 25.05 22.79 20.33
C ARG A 459 25.02 21.26 20.24
N VAL A 460 23.83 20.66 20.31
CA VAL A 460 23.66 19.21 20.15
C VAL A 460 23.85 18.77 18.70
N ALA A 461 23.24 19.46 17.73
CA ALA A 461 23.43 19.25 16.30
C ALA A 461 24.66 20.00 15.79
N SER A 462 25.83 19.71 16.38
CA SER A 462 27.07 20.45 16.19
C SER A 462 27.67 20.37 14.77
N TRP A 463 27.27 19.37 13.98
CA TRP A 463 27.70 19.24 12.58
C TRP A 463 26.78 20.04 11.66
N SER A 464 27.34 20.81 10.72
CA SER A 464 26.55 21.74 9.88
C SER A 464 25.38 21.06 9.18
N TYR A 465 25.61 19.86 8.63
CA TYR A 465 24.56 19.12 7.93
C TYR A 465 23.43 18.72 8.87
N GLN A 466 23.73 18.33 10.12
CA GLN A 466 22.70 17.95 11.10
C GLN A 466 21.84 19.14 11.48
N LEU A 467 22.46 20.32 11.67
CA LEU A 467 21.73 21.55 11.98
C LEU A 467 20.72 21.87 10.88
N GLY A 468 21.17 21.90 9.61
CA GLY A 468 20.31 22.13 8.45
C GLY A 468 19.19 21.09 8.34
N ASP A 469 19.52 19.82 8.53
CA ASP A 469 18.57 18.71 8.44
C ASP A 469 17.48 18.78 9.50
N VAL A 470 17.81 19.15 10.74
CA VAL A 470 16.84 19.36 11.83
C VAL A 470 15.89 20.52 11.50
N ILE A 471 16.42 21.63 10.97
CA ILE A 471 15.62 22.80 10.57
C ILE A 471 14.65 22.40 9.46
N GLU A 472 15.16 21.69 8.46
CA GLU A 472 14.41 21.25 7.29
C GLU A 472 13.25 20.31 7.65
N LEU A 473 13.54 19.28 8.46
CA LEU A 473 12.56 18.32 8.97
C LEU A 473 11.48 18.99 9.84
N ARG A 474 11.82 20.11 10.49
CA ARG A 474 10.91 20.91 11.32
C ARG A 474 9.96 21.78 10.51
N MET A 475 10.21 22.02 9.23
CA MET A 475 9.30 22.76 8.34
C MET A 475 8.01 21.98 8.02
N ALA A 476 8.04 20.66 8.22
CA ALA A 476 6.90 19.74 8.10
C ALA A 476 6.48 19.15 9.47
N ARG A 477 5.40 18.36 9.48
CA ARG A 477 4.88 17.70 10.70
C ARG A 477 5.70 16.48 11.13
N GLY A 478 6.52 15.94 10.25
CA GLY A 478 7.30 14.75 10.53
C GLY A 478 8.20 14.38 9.37
N GLY A 479 8.95 13.31 9.55
CA GLY A 479 9.84 12.75 8.54
C GLY A 479 10.62 11.56 9.08
N VAL A 480 11.37 10.91 8.21
CA VAL A 480 12.28 9.81 8.54
C VAL A 480 13.70 10.31 8.32
N VAL A 481 14.51 10.24 9.37
CA VAL A 481 15.95 10.44 9.30
C VAL A 481 16.55 9.11 8.85
N GLY A 482 16.77 9.01 7.55
CA GLY A 482 17.38 7.90 6.84
C GLY A 482 18.91 7.95 6.88
N PHE A 483 19.54 8.45 7.93
CA PHE A 483 21.00 8.56 7.93
C PHE A 483 21.64 7.17 8.03
N GLU A 484 22.69 6.95 7.25
CA GLU A 484 23.52 5.75 7.36
C GLU A 484 23.99 5.55 8.81
N MET A 485 24.41 4.33 9.14
CA MET A 485 24.89 4.04 10.49
C MET A 485 26.10 4.92 10.82
N ALA A 486 26.22 5.28 12.11
CA ALA A 486 27.29 6.14 12.64
C ALA A 486 27.29 7.63 12.23
N LEU A 487 26.26 8.15 11.55
CA LEU A 487 26.15 9.59 11.20
C LEU A 487 25.45 10.46 12.28
N GLY A 488 25.54 10.07 13.55
CA GLY A 488 25.04 10.89 14.68
C GLY A 488 23.51 11.02 14.81
N LYS A 489 22.74 10.00 14.39
CA LYS A 489 21.26 9.97 14.50
C LYS A 489 20.74 10.32 15.89
N THR A 490 21.40 9.85 16.95
CA THR A 490 21.04 10.12 18.34
C THR A 490 21.06 11.62 18.65
N ARG A 491 22.11 12.34 18.21
CA ARG A 491 22.19 13.80 18.37
C ARG A 491 21.11 14.52 17.58
N THR A 492 20.84 14.08 16.35
CA THR A 492 19.72 14.60 15.53
C THR A 492 18.37 14.39 16.24
N ALA A 493 18.14 13.23 16.85
CA ALA A 493 16.94 12.93 17.63
C ALA A 493 16.77 13.88 18.83
N ILE A 494 17.83 14.08 19.61
CA ILE A 494 17.84 15.00 20.74
C ILE A 494 17.57 16.44 20.26
N ALA A 495 18.24 16.90 19.20
CA ALA A 495 18.03 18.23 18.63
C ALA A 495 16.59 18.46 18.13
N LEU A 496 15.96 17.44 17.50
CA LEU A 496 14.54 17.50 17.10
C LEU A 496 13.60 17.60 18.31
N CYS A 497 13.92 16.94 19.42
CA CYS A 497 13.18 17.07 20.68
C CYS A 497 13.39 18.44 21.32
N LEU A 498 14.62 18.96 21.38
CA LEU A 498 14.93 20.29 21.94
C LEU A 498 14.26 21.41 21.15
N ALA A 499 14.28 21.33 19.81
CA ALA A 499 13.52 22.20 18.92
C ALA A 499 12.00 22.00 19.02
N GLY A 500 11.56 20.91 19.68
CA GLY A 500 10.20 20.45 19.87
C GLY A 500 9.34 21.37 20.73
N GLY A 501 8.66 20.78 21.72
CA GLY A 501 7.87 21.51 22.71
C GLY A 501 8.39 21.29 24.12
N ARG A 502 7.56 21.59 25.12
CA ARG A 502 7.88 21.35 26.55
C ARG A 502 7.86 19.87 26.95
N ARG A 503 7.30 19.00 26.12
CA ARG A 503 7.09 17.57 26.42
C ARG A 503 7.37 16.77 25.17
N ASN A 504 8.53 16.15 25.10
CA ASN A 504 8.96 15.34 23.96
C ASN A 504 9.21 13.90 24.41
N LEU A 505 9.14 12.96 23.48
CA LEU A 505 9.28 11.53 23.76
C LEU A 505 10.28 10.91 22.79
N ILE A 506 11.28 10.21 23.31
CA ILE A 506 12.17 9.35 22.53
C ILE A 506 11.82 7.90 22.86
N CYS A 507 11.39 7.16 21.85
CA CYS A 507 11.06 5.74 21.96
C CYS A 507 12.22 4.92 21.40
N VAL A 508 12.79 4.04 22.21
CA VAL A 508 13.98 3.24 21.87
C VAL A 508 13.77 1.76 22.19
N GLU A 509 14.67 0.90 21.75
CA GLU A 509 14.75 -0.46 22.29
C GLU A 509 15.24 -0.43 23.74
N ALA A 510 14.78 -1.38 24.56
CA ALA A 510 15.05 -1.36 26.01
C ALA A 510 16.54 -1.33 26.35
N HIS A 511 17.37 -1.98 25.54
CA HIS A 511 18.82 -2.04 25.74
C HIS A 511 19.55 -0.74 25.35
N LEU A 512 18.95 0.14 24.55
CA LEU A 512 19.54 1.42 24.12
C LEU A 512 19.27 2.57 25.10
N VAL A 513 18.47 2.34 26.15
CA VAL A 513 18.14 3.38 27.14
C VAL A 513 19.40 3.90 27.84
N GLY A 514 20.32 3.02 28.23
CA GLY A 514 21.56 3.41 28.90
C GLY A 514 22.46 4.28 28.02
N GLU A 515 22.70 3.84 26.77
CA GLU A 515 23.50 4.58 25.78
C GLU A 515 22.92 5.99 25.51
N LEU A 516 21.60 6.10 25.38
CA LEU A 516 20.93 7.40 25.19
C LEU A 516 21.09 8.34 26.39
N LEU A 517 21.09 7.82 27.63
CA LEU A 517 21.30 8.63 28.83
C LEU A 517 22.73 9.18 28.89
N THR A 518 23.72 8.37 28.54
CA THR A 518 25.12 8.81 28.44
C THR A 518 25.26 9.92 27.40
N GLU A 519 24.71 9.73 26.20
CA GLU A 519 24.76 10.75 25.14
C GLU A 519 24.06 12.05 25.54
N LEU A 520 22.92 12.00 26.24
CA LEU A 520 22.24 13.20 26.74
C LEU A 520 23.13 14.00 27.70
N ALA A 521 23.84 13.32 28.60
CA ALA A 521 24.78 13.96 29.52
C ALA A 521 25.99 14.53 28.78
N GLU A 522 26.58 13.79 27.84
CA GLU A 522 27.74 14.23 27.05
C GLU A 522 27.47 15.46 26.19
N VAL A 523 26.28 15.56 25.59
CA VAL A 523 25.89 16.75 24.79
C VAL A 523 25.37 17.91 25.65
N GLY A 524 25.44 17.79 26.97
CA GLY A 524 25.15 18.87 27.92
C GLY A 524 23.66 19.13 28.16
N VAL A 525 22.78 18.14 27.98
CA VAL A 525 21.38 18.28 28.41
C VAL A 525 21.31 18.12 29.92
N ALA A 526 20.74 19.10 30.62
CA ALA A 526 20.63 19.09 32.07
C ALA A 526 19.80 17.89 32.58
N GLN A 527 20.18 17.31 33.72
CA GLN A 527 19.56 16.11 34.27
C GLN A 527 18.06 16.31 34.55
N GLU A 528 17.68 17.51 34.99
CA GLU A 528 16.30 17.92 35.26
C GLU A 528 15.43 18.04 33.99
N ASP A 529 16.05 18.13 32.81
CA ASP A 529 15.34 18.27 31.53
C ASP A 529 14.89 16.92 30.97
N TYR A 530 15.42 15.79 31.46
CA TYR A 530 15.07 14.46 30.94
C TYR A 530 14.75 13.40 32.01
N GLN A 531 13.95 12.41 31.65
CA GLN A 531 13.64 11.24 32.50
C GLN A 531 13.37 9.99 31.68
N VAL A 532 13.47 8.82 32.33
CA VAL A 532 13.02 7.54 31.79
C VAL A 532 11.66 7.20 32.40
N ILE A 533 10.69 6.84 31.56
CA ILE A 533 9.38 6.35 32.01
C ILE A 533 9.54 4.87 32.37
N LEU A 534 9.49 4.58 33.68
CA LEU A 534 9.58 3.24 34.25
C LEU A 534 8.24 2.79 34.85
N SER A 535 7.45 3.73 35.33
CA SER A 535 6.18 3.55 36.04
C SER A 535 5.05 4.39 35.43
N PRO A 536 3.78 4.08 35.72
CA PRO A 536 2.65 4.91 35.30
C PRO A 536 2.70 6.33 35.87
N ASP A 537 3.29 6.51 37.05
CA ASP A 537 3.39 7.81 37.73
C ASP A 537 4.32 8.76 36.98
N ASP A 538 5.36 8.24 36.32
CA ASP A 538 6.24 9.03 35.45
C ASP A 538 5.49 9.64 34.24
N CYS A 539 4.32 9.09 33.89
CA CYS A 539 3.48 9.66 32.85
C CYS A 539 2.70 10.90 33.36
N THR A 540 2.63 11.17 34.66
CA THR A 540 1.87 12.31 35.20
C THR A 540 2.64 13.63 35.02
N ILE A 541 3.90 13.66 35.44
CA ILE A 541 4.80 14.81 35.34
C ILE A 541 5.83 14.53 34.23
N LEU A 542 5.57 15.05 33.03
CA LEU A 542 6.46 14.89 31.89
C LEU A 542 7.51 16.01 31.85
N ARG A 543 8.78 15.63 31.74
CA ARG A 543 9.91 16.56 31.52
C ARG A 543 10.02 16.98 30.06
N ARG A 544 11.05 17.78 29.74
CA ARG A 544 11.33 18.24 28.39
C ARG A 544 11.60 17.08 27.44
N ILE A 545 12.42 16.10 27.85
CA ILE A 545 12.67 14.86 27.11
C ILE A 545 12.27 13.67 27.98
N ASN A 546 11.44 12.79 27.45
CA ASN A 546 11.01 11.57 28.14
C ASN A 546 11.45 10.38 27.31
N ILE A 547 12.05 9.37 27.94
CA ILE A 547 12.57 8.18 27.26
C ILE A 547 11.70 6.99 27.64
N ILE A 548 11.28 6.19 26.67
CA ILE A 548 10.52 4.98 26.93
C ILE A 548 10.93 3.86 25.98
N ALA A 549 10.98 2.64 26.50
CA ALA A 549 11.21 1.47 25.66
C ALA A 549 9.93 1.09 24.87
N TYR A 550 10.07 0.61 23.62
CA TYR A 550 8.95 0.09 22.83
C TYR A 550 8.15 -0.99 23.57
N SER A 551 8.85 -1.89 24.26
CA SER A 551 8.25 -2.96 25.07
C SER A 551 7.36 -2.40 26.17
N ARG A 552 7.81 -1.35 26.88
CA ARG A 552 7.03 -0.69 27.95
C ARG A 552 5.88 0.13 27.41
N LEU A 553 6.07 0.86 26.30
CA LEU A 553 5.04 1.70 25.71
C LEU A 553 3.73 0.94 25.40
N ARG A 554 3.85 -0.33 24.99
CA ARG A 554 2.70 -1.20 24.71
C ARG A 554 2.11 -1.91 25.94
N MET A 555 2.78 -1.88 27.09
CA MET A 555 2.33 -2.63 28.27
C MET A 555 1.04 -2.03 28.85
N PRO A 556 0.12 -2.88 29.34
CA PRO A 556 -0.99 -2.41 30.16
C PRO A 556 -0.46 -1.89 31.51
N ILE A 557 -1.10 -0.86 32.04
CA ILE A 557 -0.73 -0.23 33.33
C ILE A 557 -1.13 -1.10 34.51
N ASN A 558 -2.25 -1.82 34.37
CA ASN A 558 -2.73 -2.80 35.33
C ASN A 558 -3.37 -3.96 34.56
N ARG A 559 -3.16 -5.20 35.04
CA ARG A 559 -3.78 -6.42 34.51
C ARG A 559 -5.32 -6.34 34.50
N ALA A 560 -5.94 -5.64 35.46
CA ALA A 560 -7.38 -5.45 35.51
C ALA A 560 -7.94 -4.58 34.36
N HIS A 561 -7.10 -3.74 33.73
CA HIS A 561 -7.50 -2.85 32.64
C HIS A 561 -6.55 -3.00 31.44
N PRO A 562 -6.60 -4.12 30.71
CA PRO A 562 -5.64 -4.44 29.66
C PRO A 562 -5.64 -3.44 28.49
N ARG A 563 -6.70 -2.66 28.33
CA ARG A 563 -6.82 -1.61 27.30
C ARG A 563 -6.13 -0.30 27.68
N ARG A 564 -5.85 -0.06 28.96
CA ARG A 564 -5.18 1.16 29.45
C ARG A 564 -3.69 0.89 29.51
N THR A 565 -2.96 1.39 28.51
CA THR A 565 -1.50 1.21 28.34
C THR A 565 -0.73 2.51 28.59
N TYR A 566 0.59 2.43 28.70
CA TYR A 566 1.45 3.62 28.75
C TYR A 566 1.18 4.57 27.57
N ALA A 567 1.05 4.03 26.35
CA ALA A 567 0.67 4.82 25.18
C ALA A 567 -0.66 5.58 25.35
N SER A 568 -1.64 4.98 26.05
CA SER A 568 -2.93 5.63 26.33
C SER A 568 -2.79 6.82 27.30
N LEU A 569 -1.90 6.75 28.29
CA LEU A 569 -1.63 7.87 29.21
C LEU A 569 -0.88 9.03 28.55
N LEU A 570 -0.07 8.72 27.53
CA LEU A 570 0.70 9.71 26.78
C LEU A 570 -0.05 10.32 25.59
N ARG A 571 -1.24 9.76 25.27
CA ARG A 571 -2.04 10.15 24.10
C ARG A 571 -2.29 11.65 24.05
N ARG A 572 -1.91 12.29 22.92
CA ARG A 572 -2.07 13.72 22.63
C ARG A 572 -1.33 14.68 23.61
N ARG A 573 -0.49 14.18 24.51
CA ARG A 573 0.29 14.99 25.47
C ARG A 573 1.72 15.29 25.01
N ILE A 574 2.19 14.62 23.96
CA ILE A 574 3.55 14.72 23.42
C ILE A 574 3.60 15.69 22.23
N ALA A 575 4.52 16.66 22.28
CA ALA A 575 4.75 17.62 21.21
C ALA A 575 5.57 17.00 20.07
N THR A 576 6.72 16.42 20.36
CA THR A 576 7.57 15.72 19.39
C THR A 576 7.83 14.30 19.89
N MET A 577 7.58 13.31 19.04
CA MET A 577 8.00 11.94 19.28
C MET A 577 9.06 11.55 18.27
N VAL A 578 10.17 11.02 18.76
CA VAL A 578 11.20 10.36 17.97
C VAL A 578 11.15 8.87 18.24
N CYS A 579 11.10 8.06 17.20
CA CYS A 579 11.19 6.60 17.25
C CYS A 579 12.56 6.21 16.72
N ASP A 580 13.46 5.78 17.60
CA ASP A 580 14.74 5.21 17.18
C ASP A 580 14.55 3.78 16.67
N GLU A 581 15.41 3.33 15.76
CA GLU A 581 15.25 2.03 15.09
C GLU A 581 13.84 1.86 14.48
N ALA A 582 13.34 2.92 13.84
CA ALA A 582 11.96 3.03 13.34
C ALA A 582 11.56 1.92 12.37
N HIS A 583 12.49 1.21 11.74
CA HIS A 583 12.23 0.02 10.92
C HIS A 583 11.41 -1.06 11.67
N LEU A 584 11.42 -1.08 13.01
CA LEU A 584 10.53 -1.92 13.83
C LEU A 584 9.04 -1.63 13.59
N LEU A 585 8.69 -0.43 13.10
CA LEU A 585 7.33 -0.01 12.80
C LEU A 585 6.80 -0.53 11.45
N ARG A 586 7.61 -1.28 10.69
CA ARG A 586 7.22 -1.83 9.37
C ARG A 586 6.00 -2.74 9.42
N ASN A 587 5.76 -3.42 10.56
CA ASN A 587 4.55 -4.22 10.73
C ASN A 587 3.51 -3.38 11.48
N PRO A 588 2.48 -2.87 10.79
CA PRO A 588 1.52 -1.95 11.39
C PRO A 588 0.47 -2.69 12.25
N ASP A 589 0.45 -4.03 12.23
CA ASP A 589 -0.36 -4.89 13.09
C ASP A 589 0.34 -5.33 14.38
N SER A 590 1.62 -4.98 14.55
CA SER A 590 2.31 -5.29 15.80
C SER A 590 1.75 -4.45 16.96
N ALA A 591 1.75 -5.03 18.17
CA ALA A 591 1.33 -4.31 19.37
C ALA A 591 2.21 -3.07 19.64
N GLN A 592 3.49 -3.13 19.27
CA GLN A 592 4.44 -2.01 19.40
C GLN A 592 4.06 -0.86 18.46
N THR A 593 3.85 -1.13 17.17
CA THR A 593 3.47 -0.10 16.19
C THR A 593 2.13 0.53 16.56
N ARG A 594 1.13 -0.28 16.96
CA ARG A 594 -0.16 0.25 17.44
C ARG A 594 -0.01 1.16 18.65
N ALA A 595 0.87 0.81 19.61
CA ALA A 595 1.14 1.65 20.77
C ALA A 595 1.80 2.98 20.38
N VAL A 596 2.77 2.97 19.46
CA VAL A 596 3.41 4.17 18.92
C VAL A 596 2.40 5.09 18.23
N HIS A 597 1.49 4.55 17.40
CA HIS A 597 0.41 5.33 16.79
C HIS A 597 -0.58 5.89 17.85
N ALA A 598 -0.87 5.13 18.90
CA ALA A 598 -1.83 5.51 19.94
C ALA A 598 -1.39 6.75 20.75
N VAL A 599 -0.08 7.03 20.84
CA VAL A 599 0.45 8.26 21.46
C VAL A 599 -0.05 9.52 20.72
N SER A 600 -0.25 9.45 19.40
CA SER A 600 -0.76 10.56 18.58
C SER A 600 -0.04 11.91 18.84
N PRO A 601 1.29 11.99 18.72
CA PRO A 601 2.06 13.20 18.98
C PRO A 601 1.84 14.25 17.89
N ARG A 602 2.12 15.53 18.19
CA ARG A 602 1.98 16.62 17.21
C ARG A 602 2.99 16.52 16.06
N ARG A 603 4.23 16.11 16.37
CA ARG A 603 5.31 15.87 15.41
C ARG A 603 5.92 14.48 15.58
N ARG A 604 6.32 13.87 14.47
CA ARG A 604 6.71 12.45 14.40
C ARG A 604 7.99 12.28 13.58
N TYR A 605 9.03 11.72 14.18
CA TYR A 605 10.29 11.49 13.50
C TYR A 605 10.77 10.06 13.68
N GLY A 606 11.07 9.37 12.58
CA GLY A 606 11.58 8.00 12.62
C GLY A 606 13.06 8.01 12.31
N MET A 607 13.88 7.33 13.11
CA MET A 607 15.32 7.21 12.85
C MET A 607 15.59 5.78 12.37
N THR A 608 16.16 5.61 11.18
CA THR A 608 16.58 4.29 10.70
C THR A 608 17.66 4.43 9.64
N GLY A 609 18.69 3.60 9.69
CA GLY A 609 19.71 3.55 8.62
C GLY A 609 19.25 2.80 7.37
N THR A 610 18.19 1.99 7.50
CA THR A 610 17.69 1.11 6.44
C THR A 610 16.18 1.32 6.32
N PRO A 611 15.70 2.43 5.72
CA PRO A 611 14.28 2.72 5.58
C PRO A 611 13.54 1.71 4.67
N CYS A 612 14.24 1.14 3.68
CA CYS A 612 13.80 -0.02 2.89
C CYS A 612 14.76 -1.16 3.25
N ALA A 613 14.36 -2.15 4.05
CA ALA A 613 15.29 -3.18 4.54
C ALA A 613 15.13 -4.52 3.82
N ASN A 614 13.90 -4.88 3.43
CA ASN A 614 13.63 -6.11 2.70
C ASN A 614 12.90 -5.86 1.39
N LEU A 615 11.81 -5.09 1.43
CA LEU A 615 10.92 -4.91 0.29
C LEU A 615 10.53 -3.42 0.19
N PRO A 616 10.22 -2.90 -1.02
CA PRO A 616 9.79 -1.51 -1.19
C PRO A 616 8.59 -1.13 -0.32
N ARG A 617 7.70 -2.09 -0.04
CA ARG A 617 6.56 -1.91 0.87
C ARG A 617 6.93 -1.51 2.29
N ASP A 618 8.16 -1.77 2.75
CA ASP A 618 8.62 -1.43 4.09
C ASP A 618 8.64 0.10 4.31
N LEU A 619 8.72 0.89 3.23
CA LEU A 619 8.67 2.36 3.27
C LEU A 619 7.28 2.89 3.67
N LEU A 620 6.21 2.21 3.25
CA LEU A 620 4.84 2.70 3.41
C LEU A 620 4.44 2.89 4.88
N PRO A 621 4.57 1.90 5.78
CA PRO A 621 4.22 2.06 7.19
C PRO A 621 5.03 3.17 7.89
N LEU A 622 6.31 3.32 7.54
CA LEU A 622 7.18 4.37 8.09
C LEU A 622 6.67 5.76 7.70
N ILE A 623 6.39 5.95 6.41
CA ILE A 623 5.89 7.22 5.89
C ILE A 623 4.44 7.47 6.34
N GLN A 624 3.59 6.46 6.45
CA GLN A 624 2.25 6.60 7.05
C GLN A 624 2.31 7.08 8.49
N TRP A 625 3.26 6.58 9.28
CA TRP A 625 3.44 7.08 10.63
C TRP A 625 3.92 8.54 10.62
N ALA A 626 4.97 8.86 9.86
CA ALA A 626 5.59 10.19 9.85
C ALA A 626 4.72 11.28 9.18
N GLY A 627 4.18 10.98 8.00
CA GLY A 627 3.37 11.86 7.15
C GLY A 627 1.87 11.82 7.44
N GLY A 628 1.37 10.80 8.14
CA GLY A 628 -0.05 10.58 8.40
C GLY A 628 -0.68 9.54 7.48
N ASP A 629 -1.85 9.03 7.85
CA ASP A 629 -2.57 7.97 7.13
C ASP A 629 -3.62 8.58 6.19
N ALA A 630 -3.39 8.49 4.87
CA ALA A 630 -4.22 9.11 3.83
C ALA A 630 -4.41 10.61 4.08
N THR A 631 -3.34 11.37 3.98
CA THR A 631 -3.36 12.84 3.99
C THR A 631 -3.10 13.37 2.58
N ALA A 632 -3.41 14.63 2.31
CA ALA A 632 -3.17 15.21 0.97
C ALA A 632 -1.71 15.06 0.50
N ILE A 633 -0.74 15.07 1.43
CA ILE A 633 0.69 14.89 1.13
C ILE A 633 1.13 13.42 1.06
N GLN A 634 0.46 12.54 1.81
CA GLN A 634 0.71 11.10 1.86
C GLN A 634 -0.61 10.43 1.46
N PRO A 635 -0.86 10.13 0.18
CA PRO A 635 -2.19 9.69 -0.24
C PRO A 635 -2.46 8.20 0.04
N TYR A 636 -1.42 7.39 0.26
CA TYR A 636 -1.54 5.94 0.42
C TYR A 636 -2.04 5.56 1.83
N GLY A 637 -3.36 5.57 2.01
CA GLY A 637 -4.04 5.14 3.23
C GLY A 637 -3.97 3.64 3.54
N ARG A 638 -3.78 3.29 4.81
CA ARG A 638 -3.94 1.94 5.35
C ARG A 638 -5.40 1.63 5.66
N PHE A 639 -6.02 2.49 6.46
CA PHE A 639 -7.42 2.33 6.88
C PHE A 639 -8.40 3.13 6.02
N HIS A 640 -7.86 3.89 5.08
CA HIS A 640 -8.57 4.87 4.28
C HIS A 640 -8.32 4.64 2.79
N ALA A 641 -9.15 5.27 1.97
CA ALA A 641 -8.95 5.27 0.53
C ALA A 641 -7.59 5.90 0.16
N PHE A 642 -7.06 5.50 -0.98
CA PHE A 642 -6.04 6.28 -1.68
C PHE A 642 -6.62 7.67 -1.95
N LEU A 643 -5.97 8.73 -1.46
CA LEU A 643 -6.49 10.08 -1.67
C LEU A 643 -6.17 10.60 -3.07
N GLU A 644 -7.22 10.99 -3.76
CA GLU A 644 -7.18 11.60 -5.09
C GLU A 644 -8.33 12.58 -5.26
N PRO A 645 -8.17 13.63 -6.10
CA PRO A 645 -9.16 14.70 -6.20
C PRO A 645 -10.58 14.23 -6.53
N VAL A 646 -10.71 13.16 -7.34
CA VAL A 646 -12.00 12.60 -7.74
C VAL A 646 -12.84 12.11 -6.56
N LEU A 647 -12.23 11.75 -5.43
CA LEU A 647 -12.96 11.25 -4.25
C LEU A 647 -13.86 12.29 -3.60
N LEU A 648 -13.62 13.59 -3.83
CA LEU A 648 -14.55 14.63 -3.38
C LEU A 648 -15.87 14.56 -4.16
N ALA A 649 -15.78 14.30 -5.47
CA ALA A 649 -16.91 14.24 -6.37
C ALA A 649 -17.60 12.87 -6.37
N SER A 650 -16.87 11.77 -6.19
CA SER A 650 -17.44 10.43 -6.09
C SER A 650 -16.48 9.45 -5.42
N MET A 651 -17.00 8.64 -4.51
CA MET A 651 -16.30 7.51 -3.87
C MET A 651 -16.43 6.21 -4.69
N LEU A 652 -17.07 6.24 -5.86
CA LEU A 652 -17.14 5.09 -6.76
C LEU A 652 -15.76 4.50 -7.13
N PRO A 653 -14.72 5.30 -7.44
CA PRO A 653 -13.38 4.81 -7.70
C PRO A 653 -12.55 4.63 -6.41
N ALA A 654 -13.13 4.69 -5.21
CA ALA A 654 -12.34 4.64 -3.98
C ALA A 654 -11.67 3.26 -3.80
N ARG A 655 -10.34 3.24 -3.91
CA ARG A 655 -9.49 2.05 -3.69
C ARG A 655 -8.73 2.16 -2.38
N ARG A 656 -8.32 1.05 -1.77
CA ARG A 656 -7.50 1.10 -0.55
C ARG A 656 -6.10 1.62 -0.90
N GLY A 657 -5.57 2.53 -0.11
CA GLY A 657 -4.25 3.12 -0.40
C GLY A 657 -3.10 2.11 -0.39
N VAL A 658 -3.19 1.06 0.42
CA VAL A 658 -2.21 -0.04 0.42
C VAL A 658 -2.21 -0.85 -0.88
N ASP A 659 -3.35 -1.00 -1.53
CA ASP A 659 -3.45 -1.74 -2.80
C ASP A 659 -2.86 -0.89 -3.93
N VAL A 660 -3.24 0.39 -3.99
CA VAL A 660 -2.68 1.35 -4.96
C VAL A 660 -1.16 1.50 -4.78
N PHE A 661 -0.66 1.46 -3.54
CA PHE A 661 0.78 1.49 -3.29
C PHE A 661 1.48 0.25 -3.86
N ARG A 662 0.92 -0.94 -3.60
CA ARG A 662 1.47 -2.21 -4.10
C ARG A 662 1.53 -2.22 -5.62
N GLU A 663 0.44 -1.86 -6.28
CA GLU A 663 0.36 -1.83 -7.74
C GLU A 663 1.29 -0.84 -8.42
N ARG A 664 1.66 0.25 -7.75
CA ARG A 664 2.52 1.29 -8.34
C ARG A 664 4.00 1.09 -8.09
N HIS A 665 4.36 0.41 -6.99
CA HIS A 665 5.72 0.45 -6.44
C HIS A 665 6.29 -0.92 -6.05
N VAL A 666 5.47 -1.97 -6.03
CA VAL A 666 5.89 -3.30 -5.59
C VAL A 666 5.78 -4.25 -6.76
N VAL A 667 6.93 -4.76 -7.20
CA VAL A 667 6.98 -5.80 -8.22
C VAL A 667 6.50 -7.12 -7.61
N THR A 668 5.55 -7.76 -8.28
CA THR A 668 5.19 -9.15 -8.01
C THR A 668 5.51 -10.00 -9.21
N GLU A 669 6.38 -10.99 -9.03
CA GLU A 669 6.71 -11.95 -10.08
C GLU A 669 5.90 -13.24 -9.85
N TRP A 670 5.62 -13.97 -10.92
CA TRP A 670 4.98 -15.27 -10.83
C TRP A 670 5.96 -16.27 -10.25
N VAL A 671 5.58 -16.93 -9.17
CA VAL A 671 6.23 -18.18 -8.78
C VAL A 671 5.58 -19.26 -9.62
N THR A 672 6.23 -19.67 -10.72
CA THR A 672 5.73 -20.76 -11.56
C THR A 672 5.80 -22.10 -10.82
N ASN A 673 4.79 -22.95 -11.06
CA ASN A 673 5.02 -24.38 -11.24
C ASN A 673 5.63 -24.51 -12.65
N GLU A 674 6.84 -25.04 -12.80
CA GLU A 674 7.58 -25.07 -14.08
C GLU A 674 6.67 -25.40 -15.29
N PHE A 675 6.57 -24.47 -16.25
CA PHE A 675 5.96 -24.65 -17.58
C PHE A 675 4.62 -25.40 -17.66
N ALA A 676 3.59 -24.97 -16.92
CA ALA A 676 2.22 -25.29 -17.31
C ALA A 676 1.76 -24.31 -18.41
N GLU A 677 1.28 -24.82 -19.54
CA GLU A 677 0.81 -24.08 -20.73
C GLU A 677 -0.34 -23.07 -20.45
N ASP A 678 -0.79 -22.94 -19.21
CA ASP A 678 -1.85 -22.03 -18.80
C ASP A 678 -1.32 -21.04 -17.75
N LEU A 679 -1.17 -19.77 -18.14
CA LEU A 679 -0.75 -18.60 -17.33
C LEU A 679 -1.65 -18.31 -16.09
N ARG A 680 -2.57 -19.22 -15.77
CA ARG A 680 -3.60 -19.10 -14.74
C ARG A 680 -3.32 -19.95 -13.50
N SER A 681 -2.35 -20.87 -13.52
CA SER A 681 -2.02 -21.73 -12.38
C SER A 681 -0.70 -21.34 -11.69
N GLY A 682 -0.79 -20.58 -10.59
CA GLY A 682 0.36 -20.13 -9.81
C GLY A 682 -0.01 -19.05 -8.78
N ALA A 683 0.96 -18.58 -8.00
CA ALA A 683 0.78 -17.44 -7.10
C ALA A 683 1.83 -16.37 -7.36
N LYS A 684 1.40 -15.10 -7.46
CA LYS A 684 2.31 -13.97 -7.53
C LYS A 684 2.93 -13.70 -6.16
N ARG A 685 4.25 -13.50 -6.10
CA ARG A 685 4.96 -13.12 -4.86
C ARG A 685 5.70 -11.81 -5.04
N GLU A 686 5.72 -11.01 -3.98
CA GLU A 686 6.50 -9.77 -3.94
C GLU A 686 7.99 -10.10 -4.02
N VAL A 687 8.71 -9.38 -4.87
CA VAL A 687 10.17 -9.49 -5.00
C VAL A 687 10.82 -8.20 -4.50
N PRO A 688 12.08 -8.27 -4.03
CA PRO A 688 12.86 -7.08 -3.68
C PRO A 688 13.32 -6.35 -4.96
N LYS A 689 12.35 -5.79 -5.69
CA LYS A 689 12.53 -4.88 -6.84
C LYS A 689 11.52 -3.74 -6.74
N VAL A 690 11.88 -2.59 -7.28
CA VAL A 690 11.04 -1.39 -7.23
C VAL A 690 10.36 -1.18 -8.59
N GLU A 691 9.04 -1.11 -8.58
CA GLU A 691 8.27 -0.64 -9.74
C GLU A 691 8.13 0.88 -9.68
N GLY A 692 8.03 1.56 -10.83
CA GLY A 692 7.76 3.00 -10.85
C GLY A 692 8.78 3.85 -10.09
N LEU A 693 10.08 3.58 -10.27
CA LEU A 693 11.16 4.15 -9.46
C LEU A 693 11.13 5.68 -9.36
N ALA A 694 10.83 6.38 -10.45
CA ALA A 694 10.71 7.84 -10.46
C ALA A 694 9.54 8.31 -9.58
N GLN A 695 8.37 7.66 -9.68
CA GLN A 695 7.21 7.95 -8.86
C GLN A 695 7.46 7.63 -7.39
N LEU A 696 8.15 6.53 -7.07
CA LEU A 696 8.53 6.18 -5.71
C LEU A 696 9.47 7.24 -5.13
N ARG A 697 10.54 7.63 -5.85
CA ARG A 697 11.50 8.65 -5.41
C ARG A 697 10.82 10.00 -5.16
N ALA A 698 9.93 10.43 -6.05
CA ALA A 698 9.14 11.65 -5.89
C ALA A 698 8.23 11.59 -4.65
N TRP A 699 7.63 10.43 -4.37
CA TRP A 699 6.81 10.23 -3.17
C TRP A 699 7.65 10.20 -1.89
N VAL A 700 8.85 9.61 -1.90
CA VAL A 700 9.75 9.50 -0.74
C VAL A 700 10.41 10.83 -0.39
N ALA A 701 10.75 11.64 -1.39
CA ALA A 701 11.59 12.84 -1.25
C ALA A 701 11.12 13.85 -0.17
N PRO A 702 9.82 14.10 0.05
CA PRO A 702 9.39 15.04 1.08
C PRO A 702 9.41 14.47 2.50
N PHE A 703 9.55 13.15 2.65
CA PHE A 703 9.43 12.45 3.93
C PHE A 703 10.74 11.88 4.45
N ILE A 704 11.66 11.43 3.60
CA ILE A 704 12.90 10.79 4.04
C ILE A 704 14.10 11.70 3.79
N LYS A 705 14.76 12.12 4.86
CA LYS A 705 16.07 12.77 4.79
C LYS A 705 17.16 11.71 4.83
N ARG A 706 17.76 11.40 3.68
CA ARG A 706 18.83 10.41 3.55
C ARG A 706 20.19 11.11 3.48
N ARG A 707 21.16 10.64 4.27
CA ARG A 707 22.57 11.04 4.27
C ARG A 707 23.45 9.79 4.27
N VAL A 708 24.53 9.82 3.51
CA VAL A 708 25.51 8.72 3.40
C VAL A 708 26.89 9.25 3.75
N ALA A 709 27.77 8.38 4.26
CA ALA A 709 29.03 8.83 4.83
C ALA A 709 29.99 9.46 3.81
N GLN A 710 29.92 9.02 2.55
CA GLN A 710 30.77 9.49 1.46
C GLN A 710 30.30 10.83 0.87
N GLU A 711 29.15 11.36 1.31
CA GLU A 711 28.62 12.62 0.83
C GLU A 711 29.56 13.79 1.21
N PRO A 712 29.85 14.76 0.31
CA PRO A 712 30.88 15.79 0.55
C PRO A 712 30.69 16.62 1.83
N GLU A 713 29.45 16.94 2.21
CA GLU A 713 29.19 17.69 3.46
C GLU A 713 29.38 16.82 4.70
N VAL A 714 28.99 15.55 4.62
CA VAL A 714 29.07 14.57 5.73
C VAL A 714 30.51 14.15 5.97
N ALA A 715 31.27 13.90 4.90
CA ALA A 715 32.67 13.46 4.93
C ALA A 715 33.61 14.44 5.65
N ARG A 716 33.21 15.72 5.79
CA ARG A 716 33.93 16.74 6.58
C ARG A 716 33.93 16.44 8.08
N TYR A 717 32.90 15.78 8.57
CA TYR A 717 32.70 15.51 10.00
C TYR A 717 32.84 14.03 10.34
N VAL A 718 32.46 13.15 9.43
CA VAL A 718 32.50 11.70 9.63
C VAL A 718 33.38 11.07 8.56
N ARG A 719 34.49 10.48 9.00
CA ARG A 719 35.31 9.64 8.13
C ARG A 719 34.95 8.19 8.39
N THR A 720 34.47 7.51 7.34
CA THR A 720 34.31 6.05 7.40
C THR A 720 35.69 5.42 7.23
N PRO A 721 36.12 4.55 8.15
CA PRO A 721 37.38 3.84 8.00
C PRO A 721 37.41 3.06 6.68
N PRO A 722 38.57 3.02 6.01
CA PRO A 722 38.70 2.25 4.78
C PRO A 722 38.45 0.77 5.08
N HIS A 723 37.70 0.12 4.21
CA HIS A 723 37.37 -1.28 4.37
C HIS A 723 37.14 -2.00 3.05
N SER A 724 37.32 -3.32 3.08
CA SER A 724 37.00 -4.22 1.98
C SER A 724 36.11 -5.36 2.47
N VAL A 725 35.33 -5.90 1.53
CA VAL A 725 34.54 -7.11 1.72
C VAL A 725 35.05 -8.14 0.71
N VAL A 726 35.37 -9.34 1.19
CA VAL A 726 35.85 -10.46 0.36
C VAL A 726 34.94 -11.65 0.58
N HIS A 727 34.59 -12.33 -0.51
CA HIS A 727 33.72 -13.50 -0.49
C HIS A 727 34.56 -14.76 -0.73
N HIS A 728 34.40 -15.77 0.14
CA HIS A 728 35.13 -17.03 0.05
C HIS A 728 34.15 -18.20 -0.11
N VAL A 729 34.28 -18.90 -1.23
CA VAL A 729 33.62 -20.19 -1.44
C VAL A 729 34.54 -21.29 -0.89
N VAL A 730 34.09 -21.96 0.17
CA VAL A 730 34.85 -23.00 0.86
C VAL A 730 34.43 -24.37 0.32
N PRO A 731 35.35 -25.22 -0.17
CA PRO A 731 34.99 -26.54 -0.67
C PRO A 731 34.47 -27.45 0.46
N TRP A 732 33.56 -28.36 0.13
CA TRP A 732 33.04 -29.34 1.08
C TRP A 732 34.07 -30.41 1.47
N ASP A 733 34.01 -30.85 2.73
CA ASP A 733 34.56 -32.16 3.09
C ASP A 733 33.67 -33.27 2.54
N THR A 734 34.28 -34.37 2.11
CA THR A 734 33.52 -35.49 1.52
C THR A 734 32.50 -36.07 2.52
N GLU A 735 32.90 -36.26 3.79
CA GLU A 735 32.02 -36.79 4.83
C GLU A 735 30.94 -35.79 5.27
N HIS A 736 31.29 -34.50 5.38
CA HIS A 736 30.33 -33.46 5.75
C HIS A 736 29.26 -33.29 4.66
N LEU A 737 29.68 -33.30 3.40
CA LEU A 737 28.78 -33.29 2.26
C LEU A 737 27.83 -34.49 2.30
N ALA A 738 28.33 -35.70 2.54
CA ALA A 738 27.49 -36.89 2.62
C ALA A 738 26.43 -36.78 3.75
N TYR A 739 26.84 -36.29 4.93
CA TYR A 739 25.91 -36.01 6.02
C TYR A 739 24.85 -34.97 5.61
N TRP A 740 25.29 -33.84 5.05
CA TRP A 740 24.39 -32.77 4.63
C TRP A 740 23.42 -33.21 3.54
N LEU A 741 23.89 -33.98 2.55
CA LEU A 741 23.06 -34.57 1.51
C LEU A 741 22.00 -35.50 2.09
N THR A 742 22.31 -36.25 3.15
CA THR A 742 21.32 -37.12 3.82
C THR A 742 20.19 -36.31 4.44
N VAL A 743 20.50 -35.20 5.11
CA VAL A 743 19.50 -34.27 5.66
C VAL A 743 18.70 -33.59 4.53
N ALA A 744 19.40 -33.18 3.47
CA ALA A 744 18.80 -32.54 2.30
C ALA A 744 17.86 -33.44 1.51
N ASP A 745 18.15 -34.73 1.49
CA ASP A 745 17.38 -35.74 0.82
C ASP A 745 16.09 -36.09 1.58
N GLU A 746 16.14 -36.18 2.91
CA GLU A 746 14.91 -36.30 3.72
C GLU A 746 14.04 -35.04 3.62
N PHE A 747 14.65 -33.85 3.64
CA PHE A 747 13.93 -32.61 3.36
C PHE A 747 13.26 -32.65 1.98
N THR A 748 13.98 -33.15 0.97
CA THR A 748 13.49 -33.28 -0.40
C THR A 748 12.28 -34.20 -0.48
N GLN A 749 12.36 -35.38 0.14
CA GLN A 749 11.27 -36.34 0.20
C GLN A 749 10.06 -35.74 0.93
N TRP A 750 10.27 -35.19 2.12
CA TRP A 750 9.23 -34.53 2.87
C TRP A 750 8.57 -33.37 2.10
N TYR A 751 9.35 -32.52 1.43
CA TYR A 751 8.82 -31.38 0.66
C TYR A 751 7.94 -31.86 -0.50
N ARG A 752 8.36 -32.91 -1.21
CA ARG A 752 7.57 -33.53 -2.28
C ARG A 752 6.25 -34.09 -1.75
N ASP A 753 6.29 -34.86 -0.67
CA ASP A 753 5.10 -35.48 -0.08
C ASP A 753 4.14 -34.41 0.44
N ALA A 754 4.67 -33.43 1.17
CA ALA A 754 3.88 -32.32 1.72
C ALA A 754 3.29 -31.44 0.60
N ARG A 755 4.00 -31.25 -0.52
CA ARG A 755 3.48 -30.52 -1.69
C ARG A 755 2.41 -31.33 -2.41
N ALA A 756 2.61 -32.64 -2.60
CA ALA A 756 1.63 -33.53 -3.21
C ALA A 756 0.34 -33.57 -2.38
N ASP A 757 0.44 -33.69 -1.05
CA ASP A 757 -0.69 -33.65 -0.13
C ASP A 757 -1.39 -32.28 -0.15
N ALA A 758 -0.63 -31.19 -0.16
CA ALA A 758 -1.15 -29.83 -0.28
C ALA A 758 -1.97 -29.64 -1.57
N VAL A 759 -1.45 -30.11 -2.71
CA VAL A 759 -2.16 -30.06 -4.00
C VAL A 759 -3.41 -30.95 -3.98
N HIS A 760 -3.29 -32.20 -3.52
CA HIS A 760 -4.40 -33.15 -3.45
C HIS A 760 -5.55 -32.64 -2.58
N ASN A 761 -5.22 -32.04 -1.43
CA ASN A 761 -6.20 -31.52 -0.46
C ASN A 761 -6.62 -30.06 -0.73
N GLY A 762 -6.10 -29.41 -1.76
CA GLY A 762 -6.32 -27.97 -2.01
C GLY A 762 -5.86 -27.05 -0.87
N LYS A 763 -4.84 -27.46 -0.10
CA LYS A 763 -4.27 -26.72 1.04
C LYS A 763 -2.95 -26.06 0.66
N GLN A 764 -2.54 -25.04 1.42
CA GLN A 764 -1.20 -24.49 1.33
C GLN A 764 -0.24 -25.26 2.25
N LEU A 765 1.02 -25.38 1.83
CA LEU A 765 2.10 -25.91 2.66
C LEU A 765 2.19 -25.15 4.00
N ASN A 766 2.37 -25.90 5.09
CA ASN A 766 2.54 -25.30 6.41
C ASN A 766 3.90 -24.59 6.49
N LEU A 767 3.86 -23.26 6.44
CA LEU A 767 5.07 -22.41 6.46
C LEU A 767 5.95 -22.62 7.70
N VAL A 768 5.34 -22.92 8.86
CA VAL A 768 6.10 -23.15 10.10
C VAL A 768 6.93 -24.43 9.97
N ALA A 769 6.35 -25.50 9.42
CA ALA A 769 7.05 -26.76 9.18
C ALA A 769 8.17 -26.58 8.14
N LEU A 770 7.89 -25.85 7.06
CA LEU A 770 8.89 -25.54 6.02
C LEU A 770 10.10 -24.76 6.59
N LEU A 771 9.84 -23.71 7.37
CA LEU A 771 10.91 -22.91 7.98
C LEU A 771 11.74 -23.71 8.99
N ALA A 772 11.12 -24.59 9.76
CA ALA A 772 11.83 -25.48 10.68
C ALA A 772 12.80 -26.41 9.94
N ARG A 773 12.36 -27.00 8.82
CA ARG A 773 13.20 -27.88 7.99
C ARG A 773 14.30 -27.13 7.24
N ILE A 774 14.05 -25.91 6.76
CA ILE A 774 15.11 -25.03 6.22
C ILE A 774 16.15 -24.74 7.32
N GLY A 775 15.71 -24.48 8.55
CA GLY A 775 16.59 -24.31 9.71
C GLY A 775 17.48 -25.52 9.96
N ALA A 776 16.95 -26.73 9.78
CA ALA A 776 17.72 -27.98 9.90
C ALA A 776 18.82 -28.10 8.82
N LEU A 777 18.55 -27.69 7.57
CA LEU A 777 19.55 -27.68 6.50
C LEU A 777 20.68 -26.66 6.73
N ILE A 778 20.33 -25.48 7.24
CA ILE A 778 21.31 -24.47 7.65
C ILE A 778 22.17 -25.02 8.79
N MET A 779 21.55 -25.65 9.79
CA MET A 779 22.26 -26.27 10.90
C MET A 779 23.19 -27.40 10.43
N ALA A 780 22.75 -28.24 9.49
CA ALA A 780 23.57 -29.28 8.89
C ALA A 780 24.81 -28.71 8.17
N GLY A 781 24.70 -27.54 7.55
CA GLY A 781 25.82 -26.87 6.87
C GLY A 781 26.77 -26.16 7.84
N ASN A 782 26.23 -25.42 8.81
CA ASN A 782 27.01 -24.50 9.64
C ASN A 782 27.42 -25.10 11.01
N PHE A 783 26.59 -25.91 11.65
CA PHE A 783 26.83 -26.47 12.98
C PHE A 783 26.25 -27.89 13.18
N PRO A 784 26.67 -28.88 12.37
CA PRO A 784 26.12 -30.23 12.45
C PRO A 784 26.53 -30.99 13.73
N GLN A 785 27.51 -30.49 14.50
CA GLN A 785 27.93 -31.04 15.79
C GLN A 785 26.86 -30.91 16.87
N HIS A 786 25.87 -30.02 16.70
CA HIS A 786 24.73 -29.95 17.59
C HIS A 786 23.81 -31.17 17.46
N GLY A 787 23.87 -31.83 16.31
CA GLY A 787 22.90 -32.81 15.88
C GLY A 787 21.73 -32.14 15.16
N VAL A 788 21.29 -32.79 14.08
CA VAL A 788 20.01 -32.49 13.46
C VAL A 788 19.06 -33.60 13.88
N GLU A 789 17.88 -33.23 14.37
CA GLU A 789 16.87 -34.19 14.84
C GLU A 789 16.60 -35.24 13.76
N GLY A 790 16.81 -36.52 14.08
CA GLY A 790 16.68 -37.64 13.14
C GLY A 790 17.94 -38.07 12.38
N PHE A 791 19.06 -37.33 12.44
CA PHE A 791 20.24 -37.57 11.59
C PHE A 791 21.54 -37.93 12.31
N GLY A 792 21.51 -38.15 13.62
CA GLY A 792 22.73 -38.41 14.39
C GLY A 792 23.67 -37.20 14.47
N LEU A 793 24.89 -37.40 14.97
CA LEU A 793 25.87 -36.34 15.19
C LEU A 793 27.01 -36.43 14.16
N TYR A 794 27.32 -35.33 13.49
CA TYR A 794 28.60 -35.15 12.79
C TYR A 794 29.59 -34.50 13.75
N ALA A 795 30.49 -35.30 14.34
CA ALA A 795 31.33 -34.85 15.46
C ALA A 795 32.59 -34.05 15.04
N THR A 796 33.07 -34.23 13.81
CA THR A 796 34.31 -33.59 13.32
C THR A 796 34.06 -32.14 12.90
N LEU A 797 35.09 -31.30 12.87
CA LEU A 797 34.98 -29.93 12.35
C LEU A 797 34.73 -29.96 10.85
N THR A 798 33.83 -29.11 10.35
CA THR A 798 33.59 -28.98 8.91
C THR A 798 34.69 -28.16 8.23
N SER A 799 34.84 -28.28 6.91
CA SER A 799 35.77 -27.46 6.12
C SER A 799 35.55 -25.96 6.33
N LYS A 800 34.28 -25.51 6.37
CA LYS A 800 33.91 -24.12 6.65
C LYS A 800 34.36 -23.66 8.04
N GLN A 801 34.18 -24.50 9.06
CA GLN A 801 34.61 -24.21 10.43
C GLN A 801 36.13 -24.16 10.55
N ARG A 802 36.84 -25.12 9.96
CA ARG A 802 38.31 -25.13 9.93
C ARG A 802 38.86 -23.89 9.22
N TYR A 803 38.28 -23.53 8.08
CA TYR A 803 38.65 -22.31 7.35
C TYR A 803 38.43 -21.06 8.20
N ALA A 804 37.28 -20.94 8.89
CA ALA A 804 37.02 -19.81 9.79
C ALA A 804 38.06 -19.72 10.93
N ILE A 805 38.43 -20.86 11.53
CA ILE A 805 39.45 -20.93 12.58
C ILE A 805 40.82 -20.52 12.02
N GLU A 806 41.24 -21.08 10.89
CA GLU A 806 42.51 -20.77 10.24
C GLU A 806 42.62 -19.29 9.88
N ARG A 807 41.57 -18.69 9.31
CA ARG A 807 41.53 -17.25 9.02
C ARG A 807 41.61 -16.42 10.30
N ALA A 808 40.87 -16.77 11.34
CA ALA A 808 40.91 -16.06 12.62
C ALA A 808 42.30 -16.11 13.26
N VAL A 809 42.94 -17.28 13.27
CA VAL A 809 44.30 -17.48 13.79
C VAL A 809 45.32 -16.70 12.95
N THR A 810 45.21 -16.74 11.63
CA THR A 810 46.09 -16.00 10.72
C THR A 810 46.02 -14.50 11.01
N HIS A 811 44.81 -13.93 11.03
CA HIS A 811 44.62 -12.51 11.32
C HIS A 811 45.18 -12.09 12.67
N VAL A 812 44.98 -12.90 13.71
CA VAL A 812 45.52 -12.61 15.04
C VAL A 812 47.05 -12.65 15.03
N ARG A 813 47.66 -13.62 14.36
CA ARG A 813 49.13 -13.69 14.20
C ARG A 813 49.69 -12.51 13.43
N ASP A 814 48.93 -11.99 12.46
CA ASP A 814 49.23 -10.75 11.73
C ASP A 814 48.98 -9.48 12.58
N GLY A 815 48.70 -9.64 13.87
CA GLY A 815 48.51 -8.55 14.83
C GLY A 815 47.15 -7.85 14.72
N HIS A 816 46.11 -8.54 14.24
CA HIS A 816 44.75 -8.00 14.14
C HIS A 816 43.78 -8.65 15.14
N LYS A 817 43.12 -7.83 15.97
CA LYS A 817 41.95 -8.31 16.73
C LYS A 817 40.81 -8.66 15.76
N THR A 818 40.24 -9.85 15.95
CA THR A 818 39.33 -10.48 14.98
C THR A 818 38.00 -10.84 15.61
N ILE A 819 36.90 -10.62 14.90
CA ILE A 819 35.55 -11.07 15.29
C ILE A 819 35.07 -12.11 14.30
N VAL A 820 34.66 -13.29 14.80
CA VAL A 820 34.02 -14.34 14.01
C VAL A 820 32.53 -14.32 14.31
N TYR A 821 31.71 -14.02 13.30
CA TYR A 821 30.26 -13.95 13.39
C TYR A 821 29.61 -15.30 13.05
N VAL A 822 28.76 -15.78 13.96
CA VAL A 822 28.00 -17.03 13.82
C VAL A 822 26.52 -16.82 14.14
N GLU A 823 25.67 -17.81 13.90
CA GLU A 823 24.23 -17.74 14.24
C GLU A 823 23.88 -18.47 15.54
N ASN A 824 24.62 -19.53 15.90
CA ASN A 824 24.31 -20.40 17.03
C ASN A 824 25.29 -20.20 18.20
N PRO A 825 24.81 -20.09 19.46
CA PRO A 825 25.67 -20.02 20.64
C PRO A 825 26.65 -21.20 20.78
N GLY A 826 26.21 -22.43 20.53
CA GLY A 826 27.06 -23.61 20.62
C GLY A 826 28.16 -23.64 19.55
N LEU A 827 27.89 -23.09 18.36
CA LEU A 827 28.93 -22.91 17.35
C LEU A 827 29.96 -21.86 17.81
N ALA A 828 29.51 -20.80 18.48
CA ALA A 828 30.42 -19.80 19.03
C ALA A 828 31.37 -20.42 20.07
N ASP A 829 30.83 -21.23 20.99
CA ASP A 829 31.61 -21.97 21.99
C ASP A 829 32.61 -22.92 21.33
N LEU A 830 32.16 -23.68 20.32
CA LEU A 830 32.99 -24.64 19.59
C LEU A 830 34.16 -23.96 18.87
N LEU A 831 33.90 -22.90 18.09
CA LEU A 831 34.96 -22.19 17.38
C LEU A 831 35.92 -21.51 18.36
N ALA A 832 35.42 -20.87 19.42
CA ALA A 832 36.28 -20.24 20.43
C ALA A 832 37.19 -21.29 21.10
N LYS A 833 36.67 -22.47 21.43
CA LYS A 833 37.48 -23.58 21.99
C LYS A 833 38.60 -23.99 21.04
N HIS A 834 38.32 -24.15 19.74
CA HIS A 834 39.34 -24.58 18.78
C HIS A 834 40.36 -23.49 18.44
N ILE A 835 39.97 -22.21 18.43
CA ILE A 835 40.91 -21.10 18.26
C ILE A 835 41.86 -21.02 19.47
N ASN A 836 41.36 -21.21 20.70
CA ASN A 836 42.20 -21.34 21.89
C ASN A 836 43.17 -22.50 21.81
N ALA A 837 42.70 -23.67 21.36
CA ALA A 837 43.56 -24.85 21.16
C ALA A 837 44.67 -24.62 20.11
N ALA A 838 44.46 -23.69 19.17
CA ALA A 838 45.46 -23.26 18.18
C ALA A 838 46.45 -22.19 18.72
N GLY A 839 46.40 -21.90 20.03
CA GLY A 839 47.30 -20.98 20.73
C GLY A 839 46.89 -19.51 20.66
N VAL A 840 45.65 -19.21 20.25
CA VAL A 840 45.13 -17.84 20.16
C VAL A 840 44.07 -17.60 21.24
N PRO A 841 44.25 -16.65 22.17
CA PRO A 841 43.24 -16.29 23.16
C PRO A 841 41.93 -15.86 22.49
N ALA A 842 40.89 -16.67 22.68
CA ALA A 842 39.58 -16.46 22.08
C ALA A 842 38.44 -16.61 23.09
N MET A 843 37.36 -15.84 22.91
CA MET A 843 36.18 -15.92 23.78
C MET A 843 34.88 -16.07 23.00
N PRO A 844 33.90 -16.86 23.48
CA PRO A 844 32.55 -16.86 22.94
C PRO A 844 31.77 -15.62 23.42
N PHE A 845 30.87 -15.11 22.58
CA PHE A 845 30.05 -13.93 22.88
C PHE A 845 28.62 -14.05 22.34
N HIS A 846 27.71 -14.58 23.16
CA HIS A 846 26.37 -14.94 22.71
C HIS A 846 25.28 -14.77 23.78
N GLY A 847 24.01 -14.93 23.37
CA GLY A 847 22.83 -14.58 24.20
C GLY A 847 22.62 -15.42 25.47
N LYS A 848 23.24 -16.60 25.57
CA LYS A 848 23.22 -17.41 26.80
C LYS A 848 24.11 -16.85 27.92
N ILE A 849 25.01 -15.91 27.62
CA ILE A 849 25.84 -15.22 28.61
C ILE A 849 25.07 -14.00 29.12
N SER A 850 25.04 -13.79 30.43
CA SER A 850 24.32 -12.68 31.04
C SER A 850 24.81 -11.32 30.49
N ILE A 851 23.93 -10.31 30.44
CA ILE A 851 24.30 -8.97 29.94
C ILE A 851 25.46 -8.39 30.76
N THR A 852 25.43 -8.56 32.08
CA THR A 852 26.48 -8.11 33.00
C THR A 852 27.83 -8.73 32.66
N GLU A 853 27.86 -10.06 32.49
CA GLU A 853 29.10 -10.78 32.19
C GLU A 853 29.63 -10.44 30.79
N ARG A 854 28.74 -10.30 29.79
CA ARG A 854 29.15 -9.85 28.46
C ARG A 854 29.76 -8.45 28.47
N ASN A 855 29.22 -7.53 29.23
CA ASN A 855 29.76 -6.17 29.33
C ASN A 855 31.15 -6.16 29.98
N ARG A 856 31.34 -6.95 31.05
CA ARG A 856 32.64 -7.16 31.70
C ARG A 856 33.63 -7.77 30.70
N ALA A 857 33.30 -8.91 30.10
CA ALA A 857 34.20 -9.63 29.20
C ALA A 857 34.58 -8.80 27.96
N LEU A 858 33.63 -8.05 27.39
CA LEU A 858 33.94 -7.12 26.29
C LEU A 858 34.90 -6.01 26.72
N GLY A 859 34.68 -5.41 27.90
CA GLY A 859 35.48 -4.29 28.38
C GLY A 859 36.88 -4.68 28.88
N ASP A 860 36.95 -5.74 29.67
CA ASP A 860 38.14 -6.15 30.41
C ASP A 860 38.99 -7.13 29.61
N ASP A 861 38.35 -8.12 28.96
CA ASP A 861 39.08 -9.20 28.30
C ASP A 861 39.37 -8.87 26.82
N PHE A 862 38.38 -8.35 26.08
CA PHE A 862 38.53 -8.13 24.64
C PHE A 862 39.03 -6.73 24.27
N ARG A 863 38.47 -5.64 24.85
CA ARG A 863 38.93 -4.28 24.52
C ARG A 863 40.32 -4.02 25.12
N ARG A 864 40.43 -4.16 26.44
CA ARG A 864 41.64 -3.83 27.21
C ARG A 864 42.57 -5.02 27.45
N GLY A 865 42.05 -6.23 27.40
CA GLY A 865 42.81 -7.45 27.68
C GLY A 865 43.43 -8.10 26.44
N ASP A 866 43.96 -9.30 26.69
CA ASP A 866 44.76 -10.09 25.77
C ASP A 866 43.93 -10.98 24.83
N VAL A 867 42.60 -11.00 24.99
CA VAL A 867 41.74 -11.77 24.09
C VAL A 867 41.78 -11.13 22.70
N ALA A 868 42.37 -11.85 21.75
CA ALA A 868 42.59 -11.36 20.40
C ALA A 868 41.49 -11.77 19.42
N CYS A 869 40.70 -12.79 19.75
CA CYS A 869 39.57 -13.24 18.93
C CYS A 869 38.26 -13.33 19.74
N MET A 870 37.18 -12.77 19.19
CA MET A 870 35.84 -12.91 19.77
C MET A 870 34.94 -13.64 18.79
N VAL A 871 34.28 -14.72 19.22
CA VAL A 871 33.32 -15.45 18.41
C VAL A 871 31.90 -15.07 18.85
N ALA A 872 31.24 -14.23 18.06
CA ALA A 872 29.99 -13.59 18.44
C ALA A 872 28.78 -14.08 17.63
N THR A 873 27.66 -14.33 18.31
CA THR A 873 26.40 -14.57 17.57
C THR A 873 25.86 -13.26 16.99
N LEU A 874 25.43 -13.27 15.73
CA LEU A 874 24.88 -12.10 15.03
C LEU A 874 23.77 -11.38 15.81
N GLY A 875 22.90 -12.13 16.50
CA GLY A 875 21.81 -11.56 17.30
C GLY A 875 22.29 -10.71 18.49
N VAL A 876 23.47 -11.01 19.04
CA VAL A 876 24.06 -10.22 20.13
C VAL A 876 24.78 -8.98 19.63
N VAL A 877 25.35 -9.06 18.43
CA VAL A 877 26.04 -7.91 17.82
C VAL A 877 25.04 -6.81 17.41
N GLN A 878 23.76 -7.15 17.30
CA GLN A 878 22.69 -6.16 17.14
C GLN A 878 22.53 -5.24 18.36
N THR A 879 23.00 -5.60 19.56
CA THR A 879 22.68 -4.90 20.82
C THR A 879 23.71 -3.84 21.26
N GLY A 880 24.16 -2.94 20.38
CA GLY A 880 24.83 -1.70 20.81
C GLY A 880 26.33 -1.79 21.15
N LEU A 881 27.10 -2.73 20.58
CA LEU A 881 28.52 -2.89 20.93
C LEU A 881 29.42 -2.01 20.05
N ASN A 882 30.26 -1.16 20.64
CA ASN A 882 31.29 -0.39 19.90
C ASN A 882 32.64 -1.09 20.05
N ILE A 883 33.25 -1.52 18.94
CA ILE A 883 34.46 -2.34 18.95
C ILE A 883 35.45 -1.87 17.86
N PRO A 884 35.94 -0.62 17.90
CA PRO A 884 36.95 -0.13 16.96
C PRO A 884 38.30 -0.84 17.08
N GLU A 885 38.56 -1.56 18.18
CA GLU A 885 39.80 -2.29 18.41
C GLU A 885 39.96 -3.49 17.45
N ALA A 886 38.85 -4.03 16.94
CA ALA A 886 38.85 -5.13 15.99
C ALA A 886 38.90 -4.62 14.55
N SER A 887 39.77 -5.21 13.72
CA SER A 887 39.99 -4.80 12.32
C SER A 887 39.78 -5.94 11.31
N ARG A 888 39.38 -7.12 11.78
CA ARG A 888 39.03 -8.28 10.95
C ARG A 888 37.68 -8.84 11.38
N GLY A 889 36.79 -9.08 10.43
CA GLY A 889 35.46 -9.65 10.68
C GLY A 889 35.19 -10.83 9.75
N ILE A 890 34.93 -12.01 10.27
CA ILE A 890 34.65 -13.22 9.49
C ILE A 890 33.20 -13.63 9.71
N PHE A 891 32.37 -13.57 8.67
CA PHE A 891 31.01 -14.11 8.69
C PHE A 891 31.05 -15.60 8.35
N ALA A 892 31.14 -16.44 9.39
CA ALA A 892 31.10 -17.89 9.25
C ALA A 892 29.69 -18.44 8.95
N ALA A 893 28.65 -17.63 9.18
CA ALA A 893 27.28 -17.87 8.73
C ALA A 893 26.68 -16.56 8.19
N ARG A 894 25.86 -16.64 7.13
CA ARG A 894 25.19 -15.49 6.52
C ARG A 894 23.88 -15.15 7.23
N SER A 895 23.45 -13.89 7.12
CA SER A 895 22.11 -13.49 7.56
C SER A 895 21.12 -13.48 6.40
N TRP A 896 19.84 -13.71 6.68
CA TRP A 896 18.73 -13.43 5.76
C TRP A 896 18.47 -11.93 5.51
N THR A 897 19.14 -11.03 6.22
CA THR A 897 18.88 -9.57 6.15
C THR A 897 20.16 -8.75 6.08
N THR A 898 20.26 -7.89 5.06
CA THR A 898 21.40 -6.99 4.80
C THR A 898 21.70 -6.11 6.01
N LYS A 899 20.66 -5.63 6.68
CA LYS A 899 20.74 -4.84 7.90
C LYS A 899 21.57 -5.52 9.00
N THR A 900 21.38 -6.82 9.23
CA THR A 900 22.08 -7.53 10.32
C THR A 900 23.58 -7.55 10.07
N GLU A 901 24.00 -7.88 8.85
CA GLU A 901 25.42 -7.88 8.47
C GLU A 901 26.01 -6.47 8.45
N GLN A 902 25.25 -5.47 7.98
CA GLN A 902 25.67 -4.06 8.08
C GLN A 902 25.87 -3.65 9.54
N GLN A 903 24.88 -3.88 10.42
CA GLN A 903 24.97 -3.54 11.84
C GLN A 903 26.20 -4.19 12.49
N ALA A 904 26.51 -5.44 12.14
CA ALA A 904 27.72 -6.11 12.60
C ALA A 904 29.01 -5.40 12.14
N ARG A 905 29.11 -5.05 10.85
CA ARG A 905 30.24 -4.30 10.30
C ARG A 905 30.44 -2.93 10.95
N TYR A 906 29.36 -2.17 11.15
CA TYR A 906 29.42 -0.85 11.81
C TYR A 906 29.76 -0.92 13.31
N ARG A 907 29.86 -2.10 13.93
CA ARG A 907 30.46 -2.22 15.26
C ARG A 907 31.96 -1.96 15.22
N MET A 908 32.62 -2.32 14.12
CA MET A 908 34.05 -2.10 13.85
C MET A 908 34.33 -0.81 13.07
N LEU A 909 33.46 -0.43 12.13
CA LEU A 909 33.60 0.78 11.30
C LEU A 909 33.19 2.04 12.08
N ARG A 910 33.98 2.39 13.08
CA ARG A 910 33.79 3.59 13.91
C ARG A 910 34.88 4.63 13.63
N PRO A 911 34.66 5.93 13.89
CA PRO A 911 35.69 6.95 13.66
C PRO A 911 37.02 6.69 14.38
N GLN A 912 37.02 5.94 15.49
CA GLN A 912 38.21 5.54 16.24
C GLN A 912 39.03 4.43 15.56
N GLN A 913 38.49 3.76 14.54
CA GLN A 913 39.19 2.72 13.80
C GLN A 913 40.24 3.35 12.89
N THR A 914 41.50 3.02 13.14
CA THR A 914 42.66 3.54 12.40
C THR A 914 43.21 2.55 11.39
N ARG A 915 42.85 1.26 11.48
CA ARG A 915 43.32 0.22 10.56
C ARG A 915 42.30 -0.01 9.44
N HIS A 916 42.80 -0.48 8.30
CA HIS A 916 41.96 -0.98 7.23
C HIS A 916 41.16 -2.20 7.71
N ALA A 917 39.83 -2.08 7.77
CA ALA A 917 38.96 -3.16 8.19
C ALA A 917 38.70 -4.13 7.03
N LEU A 918 38.88 -5.43 7.26
CA LEU A 918 38.58 -6.46 6.27
C LEU A 918 37.42 -7.32 6.78
N PHE A 919 36.41 -7.49 5.94
CA PHE A 919 35.29 -8.38 6.19
C PHE A 919 35.30 -9.54 5.21
N GLU A 920 35.25 -10.76 5.72
CA GLU A 920 35.26 -11.98 4.91
C GLU A 920 33.94 -12.72 5.12
N THR A 921 33.29 -13.17 4.05
CA THR A 921 32.10 -14.03 4.15
C THR A 921 32.41 -15.43 3.65
N LEU A 922 31.98 -16.45 4.40
CA LEU A 922 32.24 -17.85 4.06
C LEU A 922 30.96 -18.53 3.58
N GLU A 923 31.05 -19.25 2.46
CA GLU A 923 29.92 -19.93 1.83
C GLU A 923 30.30 -21.34 1.40
N LEU A 924 29.39 -22.30 1.58
CA LEU A 924 29.53 -23.64 1.00
C LEU A 924 28.84 -23.70 -0.37
N PRO A 925 29.51 -24.16 -1.44
CA PRO A 925 28.96 -24.15 -2.79
C PRO A 925 27.74 -25.05 -2.89
N GLY A 926 26.67 -24.56 -3.54
CA GLY A 926 25.42 -25.31 -3.72
C GLY A 926 24.59 -25.49 -2.45
N SER A 927 24.96 -24.83 -1.34
CA SER A 927 24.19 -24.83 -0.10
C SER A 927 23.20 -23.66 -0.03
N LEU A 928 22.43 -23.59 1.06
CA LEU A 928 21.58 -22.44 1.36
C LEU A 928 22.36 -21.12 1.54
N ASP A 929 23.68 -21.16 1.78
CA ASP A 929 24.51 -19.95 1.88
C ASP A 929 24.48 -19.13 0.58
N THR A 930 24.63 -19.80 -0.57
CA THR A 930 24.61 -19.17 -1.90
C THR A 930 23.28 -18.47 -2.16
N TYR A 931 22.18 -19.06 -1.67
CA TYR A 931 20.87 -18.44 -1.77
C TYR A 931 20.72 -17.21 -0.87
N GLN A 932 21.22 -17.29 0.37
CA GLN A 932 21.24 -16.15 1.27
C GLN A 932 22.03 -14.98 0.65
N ALA A 933 23.18 -15.25 0.01
CA ALA A 933 23.96 -14.25 -0.70
C ALA A 933 23.14 -13.57 -1.81
N MET A 934 22.55 -14.34 -2.73
CA MET A 934 21.70 -13.80 -3.79
C MET A 934 20.55 -12.94 -3.24
N MET A 935 19.86 -13.41 -2.19
CA MET A 935 18.78 -12.68 -1.55
C MET A 935 19.23 -11.35 -0.95
N LEU A 936 20.42 -11.32 -0.34
CA LEU A 936 21.01 -10.10 0.21
C LEU A 936 21.33 -9.09 -0.89
N ASP A 937 21.83 -9.55 -2.04
CA ASP A 937 22.18 -8.70 -3.17
C ASP A 937 20.95 -8.01 -3.77
N PHE A 938 19.87 -8.74 -4.07
CA PHE A 938 18.65 -8.11 -4.57
C PHE A 938 18.05 -7.11 -3.55
N LYS A 939 18.07 -7.43 -2.25
CA LYS A 939 17.62 -6.50 -1.20
C LYS A 939 18.47 -5.24 -1.16
N ALA A 940 19.80 -5.37 -1.31
CA ALA A 940 20.71 -4.24 -1.35
C ALA A 940 20.47 -3.38 -2.59
N ASP A 941 20.31 -3.99 -3.77
CA ASP A 941 20.03 -3.29 -5.03
C ASP A 941 18.72 -2.49 -4.98
N ALA A 942 17.62 -3.12 -4.57
CA ALA A 942 16.34 -2.42 -4.45
C ALA A 942 16.37 -1.27 -3.44
N THR A 943 17.12 -1.43 -2.34
CA THR A 943 17.32 -0.36 -1.36
C THR A 943 18.14 0.78 -1.96
N GLY A 944 19.26 0.44 -2.62
CA GLY A 944 20.15 1.36 -3.31
C GLY A 944 19.41 2.19 -4.36
N ALA A 945 18.59 1.53 -5.17
CA ALA A 945 17.73 2.18 -6.15
C ALA A 945 16.69 3.09 -5.51
N ALA A 946 15.93 2.59 -4.52
CA ALA A 946 14.80 3.30 -3.94
C ALA A 946 15.20 4.59 -3.21
N VAL A 947 16.24 4.54 -2.37
CA VAL A 947 16.60 5.66 -1.48
C VAL A 947 17.96 6.27 -1.76
N ASP A 948 18.92 5.52 -2.32
CA ASP A 948 20.30 5.98 -2.56
C ASP A 948 20.58 6.48 -3.98
N PHE A 949 19.55 6.47 -4.84
CA PHE A 949 19.63 6.91 -6.24
C PHE A 949 20.63 6.12 -7.10
N LEU A 950 21.05 4.94 -6.63
CA LEU A 950 21.89 4.04 -7.41
C LEU A 950 21.11 3.54 -8.64
N ALA A 951 21.81 3.30 -9.74
CA ALA A 951 21.24 2.62 -10.90
C ALA A 951 20.91 1.17 -10.49
N PRO A 952 19.67 0.69 -10.70
CA PRO A 952 19.33 -0.70 -10.43
C PRO A 952 20.19 -1.63 -11.28
N GLN A 953 20.93 -2.53 -10.64
CA GLN A 953 21.77 -3.51 -11.34
C GLN A 953 21.02 -4.82 -11.60
N LYS A 954 19.99 -5.11 -10.79
CA LYS A 954 19.24 -6.37 -10.82
C LYS A 954 17.82 -6.22 -11.39
N GLY A 955 17.56 -5.12 -12.11
CA GLY A 955 16.23 -4.82 -12.67
C GLY A 955 15.73 -5.91 -13.61
N ASP A 956 16.60 -6.33 -14.53
CA ASP A 956 16.28 -7.29 -15.60
C ASP A 956 16.58 -8.75 -15.23
N GLU A 957 17.29 -8.99 -14.12
CA GLU A 957 17.57 -10.35 -13.64
C GLU A 957 16.32 -11.00 -13.04
N GLU A 958 15.97 -12.22 -13.46
CA GLU A 958 14.83 -12.96 -12.91
C GLU A 958 15.04 -13.25 -11.41
N PHE A 959 14.10 -12.86 -10.56
CA PHE A 959 14.20 -13.18 -9.14
C PHE A 959 13.75 -14.61 -8.92
N THR A 960 14.70 -15.49 -8.60
CA THR A 960 14.34 -16.88 -8.31
C THR A 960 13.74 -16.98 -6.90
N HIS A 961 12.45 -17.32 -6.82
CA HIS A 961 11.74 -17.44 -5.55
C HIS A 961 12.18 -18.65 -4.73
N LEU A 962 11.99 -18.59 -3.40
CA LEU A 962 12.39 -19.66 -2.48
C LEU A 962 11.87 -21.04 -2.89
N ASP A 963 10.60 -21.15 -3.32
CA ASP A 963 9.99 -22.43 -3.70
C ASP A 963 10.63 -22.99 -4.98
N THR A 964 10.82 -22.14 -6.00
CA THR A 964 11.53 -22.50 -7.23
C THR A 964 12.97 -22.92 -6.94
N ILE A 965 13.62 -22.29 -5.96
CA ILE A 965 14.98 -22.66 -5.55
C ILE A 965 14.98 -23.97 -4.80
N ILE A 966 14.03 -24.17 -3.89
CA ILE A 966 13.84 -25.46 -3.22
C ILE A 966 13.59 -26.53 -4.27
N GLU A 967 12.80 -26.27 -5.30
CA GLU A 967 12.54 -27.19 -6.40
C GLU A 967 13.77 -27.48 -7.23
N ARG A 968 14.51 -26.45 -7.68
CA ARG A 968 15.79 -26.61 -8.37
C ARG A 968 16.81 -27.35 -7.50
N PHE A 969 16.80 -27.09 -6.20
CA PHE A 969 17.64 -27.77 -5.23
C PHE A 969 17.27 -29.26 -5.12
N VAL A 970 15.98 -29.56 -4.95
CA VAL A 970 15.40 -30.91 -4.92
C VAL A 970 15.67 -31.67 -6.21
N GLN A 971 15.49 -31.03 -7.37
CA GLN A 971 15.76 -31.59 -8.69
C GLN A 971 17.25 -31.82 -8.88
N GLY A 972 18.08 -30.85 -8.50
CA GLY A 972 19.54 -30.97 -8.49
C GLY A 972 19.98 -32.17 -7.67
N LEU A 973 19.49 -32.32 -6.44
CA LEU A 973 19.78 -33.48 -5.59
C LEU A 973 19.31 -34.80 -6.19
N SER A 974 18.16 -34.80 -6.86
CA SER A 974 17.65 -35.99 -7.54
C SER A 974 18.47 -36.35 -8.76
N ALA A 975 19.00 -35.36 -9.49
CA ALA A 975 19.94 -35.58 -10.59
C ALA A 975 21.33 -36.03 -10.09
N MET A 976 21.69 -35.69 -8.84
CA MET A 976 22.90 -36.17 -8.17
C MET A 976 22.76 -37.63 -7.69
N ARG A 977 21.55 -38.09 -7.34
CA ARG A 977 21.28 -39.50 -7.03
C ARG A 977 21.51 -40.37 -8.28
N GLY A 978 22.70 -40.95 -8.38
CA GLY A 978 23.12 -41.81 -9.50
C GLY A 978 24.48 -41.45 -10.12
N GLN A 979 25.08 -40.32 -9.73
CA GLN A 979 26.41 -39.90 -10.21
C GLN A 979 27.53 -40.37 -9.29
N THR A 980 28.70 -40.66 -9.87
CA THR A 980 29.89 -41.02 -9.08
C THR A 980 30.49 -39.78 -8.39
N SER A 981 31.19 -39.97 -7.25
CA SER A 981 31.80 -38.86 -6.50
C SER A 981 32.78 -37.99 -7.32
N HIS A 982 33.34 -38.53 -8.40
CA HIS A 982 34.24 -37.81 -9.29
C HIS A 982 33.50 -36.84 -10.23
N GLU A 983 32.43 -37.30 -10.88
CA GLU A 983 31.59 -36.49 -11.78
C GLU A 983 30.91 -35.34 -11.03
N PHE A 984 30.50 -35.63 -9.80
CA PHE A 984 29.93 -34.65 -8.89
C PHE A 984 30.90 -33.50 -8.55
N ARG A 985 32.17 -33.82 -8.24
CA ARG A 985 33.22 -32.81 -7.99
C ARG A 985 33.56 -31.99 -9.23
N GLN A 986 33.50 -32.57 -10.43
CA GLN A 986 33.72 -31.82 -11.67
C GLN A 986 32.58 -30.85 -11.97
N ARG A 987 31.32 -31.26 -11.74
CA ARG A 987 30.16 -30.37 -11.92
C ARG A 987 30.12 -29.22 -10.91
N LEU A 988 30.43 -29.47 -9.63
CA LEU A 988 30.57 -28.39 -8.64
C LEU A 988 31.71 -27.43 -8.96
N LYS A 989 32.80 -27.90 -9.59
CA LYS A 989 33.89 -27.04 -10.09
C LYS A 989 33.53 -26.24 -11.35
N HIS A 990 32.51 -26.65 -12.10
CA HIS A 990 32.02 -25.94 -13.29
C HIS A 990 30.85 -24.98 -12.99
N ALA A 991 30.14 -25.20 -11.88
CA ALA A 991 29.00 -24.39 -11.43
C ALA A 991 29.39 -23.30 -10.41
N ALA A 992 30.55 -23.44 -9.77
CA ALA A 992 31.23 -22.39 -8.99
C ALA A 992 32.25 -21.69 -9.89
#